data_AF-J0WWN6-F1
#
_entry.id   AF-J0WWN6-F1
#
_cell.length_a   1.000
_cell.length_b   1.000
_cell.length_c   1.000
_cell.angle_alpha   90.00
_cell.angle_beta   90.00
_cell.angle_gamma   90.00
#
_symmetry.space_group_name_H-M   'P 1'
#
loop_
_entity.id
_entity.type
_entity.pdbx_description
1 polymer ?
#
loop_
_entity_poly.entity_id
_entity_poly.type
_entity_poly.pdbx_seq_one_letter_code
_entity_poly.pdbx_strand_id
1 'polypeptide(L)'
;MAESLNPWRSQSAERHAIPTYHDTPEDIENSGAHDRLMTGSRRGRRKLVDDGDDEYTGPLPAFMARLPAAAAQRRRTILFAGLGVVAFVLLVMFFKSLQPPRGFSKKDFSACFPDKDMECGFISPAVACFPSIADDQIFRANTPLNRGFEVPLNIDASGTRASILTQMRDWMSARKALFEVCQSAPGSEDLVYMSTTTVARDIDYMATALDGAGSMINYLGLSYGTILGSYLVNMFPDRVGRVVIDGVVDPQKWAHEPAHTWLDTWMNSTELAYNYLLSLCGSVGPEECPLARIKGESSDDIGARVDGFLGKLYNESANVSHDPRRGVITSGMVRTLIYTSLVSPGWFPQVANAISSAMKGDYSVLAQLTMQPIKQPSHPLPGDHARSIIACLDSPPYSTDRMDTWPTAESLTDAALARVTSVSPRFGLAPVVTEPDGACHYLAKTTSRLPERFTGPFHRKLRNPILIVNGDIDPLTPLISARFVNNQLGNSARLVIQRNTPAHTSFWLGPSLCVARAYRRFFVSGLVPEAKETLCSSDMPVFNSPDASAVQNAAPPKSSDSEPDVELKSVAGERAPLLPRTRVPDAEAASVTDAPPWSQKKRWVVISVSFLGLLAFVAIFNDWPPQGLDRQGFVPCAYDTDFECGYIRVPRNYFNASEGETEVYIARYPAPDQGKRIGSLFINAGGPGNPASSLALMMGKPFSRMFEGRFDIAGRAVIEAQNAEWLALLKATFETCIDAPGSDDIKYMSSATVARDIDYMTTVLDGKDALINYWGPSYGSVLGQYLVNMFPDRVGRVAIDGVVDAHMWSNEPSHMWLASMLDAAEANYEYVIKKCGEVGPEYCALANTKGESHTKIIARVDDFLDQLYDAPASAPHAPRPGIITSGAVRALLYSRTSMPKHLTRAYEAIAAGMEGNYTQLGELTIAPIRDPPARLPGDIARQLISCMDQHPYNSDHPETWPTAKDLTDAALYGLKHVSPRFALSVSLQEPDGGCQFLARVVNQIPERFSGPFNHTLLNPILIANGDLDPITPLLHARIVNKRFGDSARLVVSQDTPAHSNWFAGPSMCIAKAYRNFYARGELPEENETWCPTDIAVFDVPSSVDPPDEDQEDTELRAAVMEIREIWRNFLPDGFDM
;
A
#
# COMPACT_ATOMS: atom_id res chain seq x y z
N MET A 1 -19.20 -64.77 -14.51
CA MET A 1 -19.78 -66.12 -14.34
C MET A 1 -20.14 -66.28 -12.87
N ALA A 2 -21.23 -67.01 -12.57
CA ALA A 2 -21.56 -67.68 -11.30
C ALA A 2 -21.01 -67.14 -9.95
N GLU A 3 -21.93 -66.68 -9.09
CA GLU A 3 -22.31 -67.32 -7.79
C GLU A 3 -21.20 -67.71 -6.77
N SER A 4 -21.39 -67.63 -5.43
CA SER A 4 -22.50 -67.13 -4.59
C SER A 4 -22.12 -67.20 -3.08
N LEU A 5 -23.10 -66.94 -2.18
CA LEU A 5 -23.22 -67.37 -0.76
C LEU A 5 -22.56 -66.55 0.37
N ASN A 6 -23.41 -65.76 1.04
CA ASN A 6 -23.39 -65.43 2.48
C ASN A 6 -24.28 -66.47 3.23
N PRO A 7 -23.99 -66.88 4.50
CA PRO A 7 -25.00 -66.66 5.57
C PRO A 7 -24.49 -66.55 7.04
N TRP A 8 -25.46 -66.37 7.98
CA TRP A 8 -25.43 -66.39 9.48
C TRP A 8 -25.28 -65.03 10.18
N ARG A 9 -26.24 -64.44 10.96
CA ARG A 9 -27.62 -64.72 11.46
C ARG A 9 -27.84 -65.08 12.97
N SER A 10 -27.95 -64.02 13.81
CA SER A 10 -29.04 -63.73 14.80
C SER A 10 -29.11 -64.28 16.26
N GLN A 11 -29.83 -63.52 17.13
CA GLN A 11 -30.41 -63.82 18.48
C GLN A 11 -29.44 -63.85 19.70
N SER A 12 -29.78 -63.59 20.99
CA SER A 12 -30.93 -63.02 21.78
C SER A 12 -30.52 -62.95 23.30
N ALA A 13 -31.24 -62.43 24.33
CA ALA A 13 -32.14 -61.27 24.58
C ALA A 13 -32.44 -61.14 26.13
N GLU A 14 -33.24 -60.12 26.58
CA GLU A 14 -33.94 -60.00 27.91
C GLU A 14 -33.14 -59.73 29.23
N ARG A 15 -33.64 -59.09 30.33
CA ARG A 15 -34.71 -58.08 30.60
C ARG A 15 -34.59 -57.49 32.07
N HIS A 16 -35.29 -56.37 32.39
CA HIS A 16 -35.77 -55.86 33.73
C HIS A 16 -35.00 -54.83 34.63
N ALA A 17 -35.58 -53.61 34.74
CA ALA A 17 -36.12 -52.88 35.92
C ALA A 17 -35.26 -52.14 37.03
N ILE A 18 -35.28 -50.79 36.94
CA ILE A 18 -35.54 -49.69 37.93
C ILE A 18 -36.17 -50.03 39.34
N PRO A 19 -36.17 -49.15 40.42
CA PRO A 19 -35.77 -47.71 40.53
C PRO A 19 -35.13 -47.12 41.87
N THR A 20 -34.43 -45.97 41.73
CA THR A 20 -34.40 -44.68 42.55
C THR A 20 -34.11 -44.50 44.09
N TYR A 21 -33.17 -43.57 44.37
CA TYR A 21 -33.14 -42.40 45.32
C TYR A 21 -32.91 -42.46 46.87
N HIS A 22 -32.26 -41.36 47.37
CA HIS A 22 -32.15 -40.81 48.76
C HIS A 22 -31.37 -41.64 49.84
N ASP A 23 -30.69 -41.07 50.86
CA ASP A 23 -30.41 -39.66 51.26
C ASP A 23 -29.13 -39.51 52.15
N THR A 24 -28.74 -38.26 52.50
CA THR A 24 -27.54 -37.89 53.32
C THR A 24 -27.84 -37.52 54.79
N PRO A 25 -26.80 -37.48 55.66
CA PRO A 25 -26.55 -36.36 56.60
C PRO A 25 -25.09 -35.81 56.50
N GLU A 26 -24.77 -34.51 56.60
CA GLU A 26 -24.89 -33.53 57.73
C GLU A 26 -23.78 -33.65 58.83
N ASP A 27 -23.18 -32.59 59.40
CA ASP A 27 -23.15 -31.14 59.03
C ASP A 27 -22.13 -30.29 59.86
N ILE A 28 -22.37 -28.95 59.96
CA ILE A 28 -21.79 -27.92 60.88
C ILE A 28 -20.42 -27.36 60.42
N GLU A 29 -20.12 -26.05 60.31
CA GLU A 29 -20.80 -24.72 60.37
C GLU A 29 -19.78 -23.65 59.82
N ASN A 30 -20.00 -22.36 59.50
CA ASN A 30 -21.08 -21.39 59.22
C ASN A 30 -20.37 -20.22 58.42
N SER A 31 -20.78 -18.96 58.15
CA SER A 31 -21.93 -18.04 58.31
C SER A 31 -21.69 -16.83 57.38
N GLY A 32 -22.64 -16.02 56.88
CA GLY A 32 -24.09 -15.95 57.10
C GLY A 32 -24.52 -14.63 57.80
N ALA A 33 -25.45 -13.80 57.30
CA ALA A 33 -26.11 -13.76 55.98
C ALA A 33 -26.74 -12.37 55.67
N HIS A 34 -26.89 -12.06 54.37
CA HIS A 34 -27.93 -11.27 53.66
C HIS A 34 -28.83 -10.18 54.34
N ASP A 35 -28.87 -9.01 53.68
CA ASP A 35 -30.06 -8.31 53.09
C ASP A 35 -31.14 -7.56 53.94
N ARG A 36 -31.70 -6.49 53.31
CA ARG A 36 -33.03 -5.82 53.45
C ARG A 36 -33.43 -4.78 54.55
N LEU A 37 -34.04 -3.69 54.02
CA LEU A 37 -35.23 -2.88 54.47
C LEU A 37 -35.13 -1.64 55.42
N MET A 38 -35.53 -0.49 54.83
CA MET A 38 -36.52 0.53 55.33
C MET A 38 -36.14 1.82 56.13
N THR A 39 -36.77 2.92 55.66
CA THR A 39 -37.03 4.25 56.29
C THR A 39 -35.93 5.33 56.35
N GLY A 40 -36.34 6.62 56.29
CA GLY A 40 -35.53 7.78 56.76
C GLY A 40 -35.36 8.98 55.81
N SER A 41 -36.28 9.97 55.83
CA SER A 41 -36.15 11.25 55.09
C SER A 41 -35.01 12.16 55.63
N ARG A 42 -34.46 13.18 54.93
CA ARG A 42 -35.16 14.37 54.37
C ARG A 42 -34.20 15.32 53.59
N ARG A 43 -34.70 15.95 52.49
CA ARG A 43 -34.42 17.31 51.89
C ARG A 43 -33.01 17.94 52.02
N GLY A 44 -32.43 18.60 51.01
CA GLY A 44 -32.85 19.05 49.65
C GLY A 44 -31.75 19.96 49.05
N ARG A 45 -31.84 20.62 47.88
CA ARG A 45 -32.94 20.90 46.90
C ARG A 45 -32.36 20.97 45.46
N ARG A 46 -33.22 20.92 44.43
CA ARG A 46 -32.91 21.28 43.02
C ARG A 46 -33.28 22.74 42.68
N LYS A 47 -32.52 23.34 41.76
CA LYS A 47 -32.87 24.24 40.62
C LYS A 47 -31.63 24.26 39.71
N LEU A 48 -31.64 24.18 38.38
CA LEU A 48 -32.70 24.24 37.34
C LEU A 48 -33.34 25.62 37.14
N VAL A 49 -32.84 26.37 36.14
CA VAL A 49 -33.54 26.93 34.95
C VAL A 49 -32.66 27.99 34.24
N ASP A 50 -32.39 27.72 32.96
CA ASP A 50 -32.24 28.56 31.74
C ASP A 50 -31.38 29.84 31.63
N ASP A 51 -30.86 29.98 30.40
CA ASP A 51 -30.49 31.15 29.57
C ASP A 51 -29.47 32.22 30.00
N GLY A 52 -28.62 32.58 29.03
CA GLY A 52 -27.66 33.68 29.08
C GLY A 52 -26.53 33.54 28.06
N ASP A 53 -26.75 34.00 26.83
CA ASP A 53 -25.65 34.30 25.90
C ASP A 53 -24.76 35.41 26.46
N ASP A 54 -23.44 35.33 26.27
CA ASP A 54 -22.60 36.49 26.01
C ASP A 54 -21.25 36.07 25.40
N GLU A 55 -20.75 36.85 24.45
CA GLU A 55 -19.48 36.60 23.76
C GLU A 55 -18.28 36.90 24.68
N TYR A 56 -17.23 36.07 24.67
CA TYR A 56 -15.88 36.59 24.93
C TYR A 56 -14.79 35.84 24.16
N THR A 57 -14.11 36.58 23.28
CA THR A 57 -12.87 36.14 22.62
C THR A 57 -11.67 36.44 23.52
N GLY A 58 -10.77 35.45 23.70
CA GLY A 58 -9.61 35.55 24.60
C GLY A 58 -8.58 34.43 24.35
N PRO A 59 -7.29 34.64 24.68
CA PRO A 59 -6.20 33.86 24.10
C PRO A 59 -5.94 32.49 24.76
N LEU A 60 -5.40 31.58 23.94
CA LEU A 60 -4.95 30.23 24.31
C LEU A 60 -3.85 30.24 25.40
N PRO A 61 -3.91 29.37 26.42
CA PRO A 61 -2.91 29.29 27.48
C PRO A 61 -1.71 28.41 27.09
N ALA A 62 -0.62 29.03 26.63
CA ALA A 62 0.67 28.35 26.47
C ALA A 62 1.28 28.00 27.85
N PHE A 63 1.28 26.72 28.23
CA PHE A 63 1.87 26.26 29.50
C PHE A 63 3.40 26.30 29.47
N MET A 64 4.01 26.82 30.54
CA MET A 64 5.47 26.89 30.71
C MET A 64 5.90 26.51 32.13
N ALA A 65 6.82 25.55 32.24
CA ALA A 65 7.51 25.22 33.49
C ALA A 65 8.80 26.04 33.64
N ARG A 66 9.13 26.48 34.86
CA ARG A 66 10.32 27.30 35.15
C ARG A 66 11.03 26.84 36.42
N LEU A 67 12.27 26.39 36.30
CA LEU A 67 13.17 26.16 37.43
C LEU A 67 14.12 27.35 37.66
N PRO A 68 14.43 27.72 38.92
CA PRO A 68 15.28 28.87 39.23
C PRO A 68 16.77 28.54 39.10
N ALA A 69 17.47 29.23 38.19
CA ALA A 69 18.94 29.22 38.15
C ALA A 69 19.52 30.06 39.31
N ALA A 70 20.49 29.50 40.04
CA ALA A 70 21.08 30.15 41.20
C ALA A 70 22.12 31.22 40.82
N ALA A 71 21.95 32.42 41.40
CA ALA A 71 22.92 33.52 41.54
C ALA A 71 23.58 34.13 40.26
N ALA A 72 23.24 35.40 40.03
CA ALA A 72 24.18 36.45 39.61
C ALA A 72 24.74 36.49 38.17
N GLN A 73 24.01 36.01 37.15
CA GLN A 73 24.03 36.67 35.83
C GLN A 73 22.73 36.38 35.04
N ARG A 74 22.04 37.43 34.55
CA ARG A 74 20.90 37.25 33.64
C ARG A 74 21.40 36.77 32.27
N ARG A 75 21.31 35.46 32.01
CA ARG A 75 21.53 34.86 30.69
C ARG A 75 20.17 34.47 30.07
N ARG A 76 20.09 34.55 28.74
CA ARG A 76 18.82 34.59 27.99
C ARG A 76 18.33 33.19 27.62
N THR A 77 17.04 33.07 27.39
CA THR A 77 16.42 31.84 26.90
C THR A 77 16.78 31.62 25.42
N ILE A 78 16.92 30.35 25.02
CA ILE A 78 17.07 29.92 23.63
C ILE A 78 15.89 29.00 23.32
N LEU A 79 15.18 29.26 22.23
CA LEU A 79 14.07 28.44 21.77
C LEU A 79 14.53 27.50 20.66
N PHE A 80 14.14 26.23 20.79
CA PHE A 80 14.31 25.18 19.77
C PHE A 80 12.94 24.88 19.17
N ALA A 81 12.85 24.72 17.85
CA ALA A 81 11.64 24.23 17.20
C ALA A 81 11.98 23.35 16.00
N GLY A 82 11.42 22.14 15.96
CA GLY A 82 11.50 21.24 14.82
C GLY A 82 11.37 19.75 15.17
N LEU A 83 11.08 18.98 14.12
CA LEU A 83 11.11 17.52 13.99
C LEU A 83 9.84 16.75 14.42
N GLY A 84 9.41 15.86 13.53
CA GLY A 84 8.39 14.84 13.80
C GLY A 84 8.96 13.58 14.49
N VAL A 85 8.10 12.57 14.61
CA VAL A 85 8.24 11.37 15.48
C VAL A 85 9.64 10.72 15.50
N VAL A 86 10.33 10.66 14.36
CA VAL A 86 11.66 10.03 14.21
C VAL A 86 12.71 10.62 15.18
N ALA A 87 12.68 11.93 15.42
CA ALA A 87 13.69 12.60 16.25
C ALA A 87 13.57 12.30 17.74
N PHE A 88 12.35 12.07 18.25
CA PHE A 88 12.09 11.87 19.68
C PHE A 88 12.85 10.65 20.22
N VAL A 89 12.88 9.56 19.44
CA VAL A 89 13.62 8.32 19.78
C VAL A 89 15.12 8.56 19.79
N LEU A 90 15.66 9.26 18.77
CA LEU A 90 17.09 9.56 18.65
C LEU A 90 17.60 10.45 19.79
N LEU A 91 16.82 11.46 20.18
CA LEU A 91 17.20 12.43 21.21
C LEU A 91 17.35 11.77 22.60
N VAL A 92 16.51 10.77 22.91
CA VAL A 92 16.58 9.99 24.16
C VAL A 92 17.82 9.07 24.21
N MET A 93 18.26 8.54 23.06
CA MET A 93 19.48 7.72 23.01
C MET A 93 20.75 8.57 23.13
N PHE A 94 20.79 9.72 22.46
CA PHE A 94 21.96 10.60 22.38
C PHE A 94 22.38 11.20 23.74
N PHE A 95 21.42 11.66 24.56
CA PHE A 95 21.73 12.22 25.89
C PHE A 95 22.15 11.18 26.95
N LYS A 96 22.02 9.87 26.64
CA LYS A 96 22.58 8.78 27.47
C LYS A 96 24.03 8.44 27.11
N SER A 97 24.49 8.71 25.88
CA SER A 97 25.86 8.36 25.44
C SER A 97 26.88 9.50 25.61
N LEU A 98 26.46 10.77 25.61
CA LEU A 98 27.38 11.90 25.76
C LEU A 98 27.94 12.09 27.18
N GLN A 99 29.26 11.93 27.32
CA GLN A 99 30.02 12.69 28.31
C GLN A 99 30.25 14.12 27.78
N PRO A 100 30.04 15.18 28.59
CA PRO A 100 30.22 16.56 28.13
C PRO A 100 31.71 16.87 27.90
N PRO A 101 32.07 17.60 26.82
CA PRO A 101 33.43 18.09 26.63
C PRO A 101 33.90 18.95 27.80
N ARG A 102 35.19 18.83 28.17
CA ARG A 102 35.79 19.56 29.30
C ARG A 102 35.54 21.07 29.17
N GLY A 103 34.71 21.61 30.07
CA GLY A 103 34.33 23.03 30.09
C GLY A 103 32.82 23.31 29.98
N PHE A 104 31.96 22.29 29.82
CA PHE A 104 30.50 22.42 29.87
C PHE A 104 29.91 21.68 31.08
N SER A 105 28.94 22.29 31.76
CA SER A 105 28.16 21.67 32.83
C SER A 105 26.75 21.30 32.36
N LYS A 106 26.19 20.18 32.84
CA LYS A 106 24.80 19.79 32.58
C LYS A 106 23.76 20.78 33.13
N LYS A 107 24.17 21.81 33.89
CA LYS A 107 23.30 22.87 34.44
C LYS A 107 23.30 24.15 33.61
N ASP A 108 24.05 24.20 32.51
CA ASP A 108 24.25 25.41 31.72
C ASP A 108 23.19 25.59 30.61
N PHE A 109 22.34 24.58 30.40
CA PHE A 109 21.26 24.57 29.42
C PHE A 109 19.94 24.14 30.09
N SER A 110 18.85 24.85 29.79
CA SER A 110 17.49 24.40 30.05
C SER A 110 16.93 23.76 28.78
N ALA A 111 16.53 22.51 28.86
CA ALA A 111 15.78 21.81 27.81
C ALA A 111 14.65 21.02 28.47
N CYS A 112 13.48 20.95 27.80
CA CYS A 112 12.37 20.13 28.27
C CYS A 112 12.70 18.65 28.02
N PHE A 113 12.58 17.83 29.07
CA PHE A 113 12.76 16.38 29.01
C PHE A 113 11.54 15.71 29.67
N PRO A 114 10.90 14.73 29.03
CA PRO A 114 9.90 13.90 29.67
C PRO A 114 10.60 12.88 30.59
N ASP A 115 10.53 13.12 31.89
CA ASP A 115 10.72 12.08 32.91
C ASP A 115 9.37 11.88 33.63
N LYS A 116 9.18 10.70 34.22
CA LYS A 116 7.85 10.03 34.32
C LYS A 116 6.66 10.79 34.93
N ASP A 117 6.89 11.85 35.70
CA ASP A 117 5.85 12.60 36.42
C ASP A 117 5.77 14.09 35.99
N MET A 118 6.34 14.46 34.83
CA MET A 118 6.34 15.85 34.35
C MET A 118 5.92 15.97 32.88
N GLU A 119 4.68 16.45 32.68
CA GLU A 119 4.10 16.73 31.38
C GLU A 119 4.88 17.84 30.65
N CYS A 120 5.74 17.44 29.70
CA CYS A 120 6.14 18.32 28.60
C CYS A 120 4.93 18.43 27.66
N GLY A 121 3.97 19.28 28.05
CA GLY A 121 2.62 19.30 27.48
C GLY A 121 2.61 19.43 25.96
N PHE A 122 1.78 18.61 25.32
CA PHE A 122 1.34 18.86 23.95
C PHE A 122 0.66 20.24 23.89
N ILE A 123 0.83 20.96 22.77
CA ILE A 123 0.07 22.18 22.51
C ILE A 123 -1.41 21.78 22.52
N SER A 124 -2.25 22.50 23.28
CA SER A 124 -3.66 22.17 23.45
C SER A 124 -4.55 23.33 22.96
N PRO A 125 -5.55 23.08 22.10
CA PRO A 125 -5.86 21.79 21.49
C PRO A 125 -4.79 21.36 20.47
N ALA A 126 -4.53 20.05 20.40
CA ALA A 126 -3.81 19.44 19.29
C ALA A 126 -4.81 18.64 18.47
N VAL A 127 -4.97 18.99 17.19
CA VAL A 127 -5.74 18.19 16.26
C VAL A 127 -5.05 16.82 16.13
N ALA A 128 -5.86 15.76 16.20
CA ALA A 128 -5.46 14.41 15.86
C ALA A 128 -6.39 13.90 14.76
N CYS A 129 -5.87 13.67 13.56
CA CYS A 129 -6.65 13.22 12.42
C CYS A 129 -7.19 11.80 12.64
N PHE A 130 -6.35 10.89 13.13
CA PHE A 130 -6.74 9.51 13.42
C PHE A 130 -7.01 9.25 14.91
N PRO A 131 -8.02 8.41 15.24
CA PRO A 131 -8.36 8.08 16.64
C PRO A 131 -7.33 7.15 17.31
N SER A 132 -6.46 6.48 16.54
CA SER A 132 -5.32 5.74 17.07
C SER A 132 -4.13 5.73 16.09
N ILE A 133 -2.95 5.41 16.61
CA ILE A 133 -1.76 5.14 15.77
C ILE A 133 -1.99 3.87 14.92
N ALA A 134 -2.77 2.90 15.41
CA ALA A 134 -3.08 1.70 14.64
C ALA A 134 -3.89 2.03 13.38
N ASP A 135 -4.85 2.96 13.47
CA ASP A 135 -5.68 3.37 12.34
C ASP A 135 -4.86 4.13 11.27
N ASP A 136 -3.91 4.99 11.64
CA ASP A 136 -2.95 5.58 10.68
C ASP A 136 -2.08 4.50 10.02
N GLN A 137 -1.55 3.55 10.81
CA GLN A 137 -0.74 2.45 10.27
C GLN A 137 -1.53 1.58 9.28
N ILE A 138 -2.81 1.29 9.57
CA ILE A 138 -3.70 0.50 8.72
C ILE A 138 -4.10 1.30 7.47
N PHE A 139 -4.49 2.56 7.62
CA PHE A 139 -4.85 3.46 6.51
C PHE A 139 -3.70 3.61 5.48
N ARG A 140 -2.46 3.66 5.97
CA ARG A 140 -1.27 3.76 5.10
C ARG A 140 -0.80 2.40 4.56
N ALA A 141 -1.12 1.29 5.22
CA ALA A 141 -0.70 -0.05 4.78
C ALA A 141 -1.17 -0.34 3.35
N ASN A 142 -0.33 -1.03 2.57
CA ASN A 142 -0.55 -1.36 1.16
C ASN A 142 -0.76 -0.18 0.18
N THR A 143 -0.80 1.07 0.64
CA THR A 143 -0.83 2.27 -0.23
C THR A 143 0.59 2.74 -0.62
N PRO A 144 0.72 3.61 -1.65
CA PRO A 144 1.97 4.31 -1.93
C PRO A 144 2.53 5.13 -0.75
N LEU A 145 1.70 5.49 0.25
CA LEU A 145 2.14 6.19 1.48
C LEU A 145 2.96 5.31 2.45
N ASN A 146 3.10 4.01 2.16
CA ASN A 146 3.93 3.07 2.93
C ASN A 146 4.82 2.18 2.05
N ARG A 147 4.35 1.73 0.88
CA ARG A 147 5.20 1.01 -0.10
C ARG A 147 6.22 1.93 -0.78
N GLY A 148 5.88 3.21 -0.93
CA GLY A 148 6.59 4.10 -1.85
C GLY A 148 6.27 3.80 -3.31
N PHE A 149 6.95 4.49 -4.21
CA PHE A 149 6.72 4.35 -5.64
C PHE A 149 7.69 3.34 -6.26
N GLU A 150 7.15 2.37 -6.98
CA GLU A 150 7.89 1.47 -7.85
C GLU A 150 8.31 2.21 -9.13
N VAL A 151 9.63 2.29 -9.34
CA VAL A 151 10.25 3.00 -10.47
C VAL A 151 11.30 2.09 -11.12
N PRO A 152 11.17 1.78 -12.42
CA PRO A 152 12.16 1.00 -13.15
C PRO A 152 13.46 1.79 -13.34
N LEU A 153 14.61 1.09 -13.39
CA LEU A 153 15.91 1.72 -13.70
C LEU A 153 15.94 2.35 -15.10
N ASN A 154 15.20 1.77 -16.05
CA ASN A 154 15.02 2.33 -17.39
C ASN A 154 13.70 3.09 -17.44
N ILE A 155 13.77 4.41 -17.25
CA ILE A 155 12.61 5.30 -17.21
C ILE A 155 11.86 5.27 -18.57
N ASP A 156 12.61 5.17 -19.68
CA ASP A 156 12.09 5.15 -21.05
C ASP A 156 11.43 3.82 -21.45
N ALA A 157 11.37 2.82 -20.56
CA ALA A 157 10.63 1.59 -20.80
C ALA A 157 9.14 1.88 -21.04
N SER A 158 8.59 1.41 -22.17
CA SER A 158 7.18 1.67 -22.49
C SER A 158 6.24 0.99 -21.49
N GLY A 159 5.57 1.83 -20.68
CA GLY A 159 4.79 1.41 -19.52
C GLY A 159 5.10 2.24 -18.26
N THR A 160 6.31 2.77 -18.10
CA THR A 160 6.74 3.50 -16.89
C THR A 160 5.79 4.63 -16.50
N ARG A 161 5.43 5.51 -17.45
CA ARG A 161 4.47 6.61 -17.19
C ARG A 161 3.12 6.11 -16.69
N ALA A 162 2.63 4.97 -17.20
CA ALA A 162 1.34 4.44 -16.79
C ALA A 162 1.39 3.80 -15.40
N SER A 163 2.45 3.04 -15.09
CA SER A 163 2.69 2.49 -13.76
C SER A 163 2.78 3.61 -12.70
N ILE A 164 3.54 4.68 -12.98
CA ILE A 164 3.65 5.82 -12.06
C ILE A 164 2.32 6.59 -11.99
N LEU A 165 1.56 6.70 -13.09
CA LEU A 165 0.24 7.35 -13.10
C LEU A 165 -0.77 6.61 -12.21
N THR A 166 -0.85 5.28 -12.28
CA THR A 166 -1.70 4.48 -11.39
C THR A 166 -1.33 4.73 -9.92
N GLN A 167 -0.05 4.63 -9.57
CA GLN A 167 0.43 4.91 -8.22
C GLN A 167 0.18 6.36 -7.77
N MET A 168 0.23 7.33 -8.70
CA MET A 168 -0.05 8.74 -8.42
C MET A 168 -1.54 9.00 -8.19
N ARG A 169 -2.43 8.27 -8.88
CA ARG A 169 -3.88 8.29 -8.64
C ARG A 169 -4.19 7.75 -7.25
N ASP A 170 -3.68 6.58 -6.90
CA ASP A 170 -3.83 5.98 -5.55
C ASP A 170 -3.29 6.92 -4.46
N TRP A 171 -2.12 7.54 -4.68
CA TRP A 171 -1.54 8.51 -3.76
C TRP A 171 -2.42 9.75 -3.61
N MET A 172 -2.93 10.34 -4.70
CA MET A 172 -3.82 11.51 -4.63
C MET A 172 -5.11 11.20 -3.87
N SER A 173 -5.71 10.04 -4.09
CA SER A 173 -6.95 9.62 -3.43
C SER A 173 -6.75 9.33 -1.94
N ALA A 174 -5.62 8.71 -1.57
CA ALA A 174 -5.24 8.55 -0.16
C ALA A 174 -4.97 9.93 0.49
N ARG A 175 -4.34 10.87 -0.22
CA ARG A 175 -4.13 12.24 0.27
C ARG A 175 -5.43 13.03 0.40
N LYS A 176 -6.42 12.82 -0.47
CA LYS A 176 -7.78 13.38 -0.35
C LYS A 176 -8.45 12.86 0.91
N ALA A 177 -8.49 11.54 1.10
CA ALA A 177 -9.06 10.91 2.29
C ALA A 177 -8.41 11.44 3.58
N LEU A 178 -7.08 11.54 3.61
CA LEU A 178 -6.32 12.08 4.74
C LEU A 178 -6.74 13.51 5.11
N PHE A 179 -6.79 14.44 4.14
CA PHE A 179 -7.17 15.82 4.40
C PHE A 179 -8.66 15.98 4.74
N GLU A 180 -9.53 15.10 4.25
CA GLU A 180 -10.95 15.07 4.62
C GLU A 180 -11.14 14.57 6.06
N VAL A 181 -10.43 13.49 6.45
CA VAL A 181 -10.36 13.01 7.85
C VAL A 181 -9.88 14.13 8.78
N CYS A 182 -8.70 14.73 8.53
CA CYS A 182 -8.16 15.81 9.34
C CYS A 182 -9.14 17.01 9.48
N GLN A 183 -9.88 17.36 8.42
CA GLN A 183 -10.85 18.47 8.45
C GLN A 183 -12.18 18.10 9.13
N SER A 184 -12.45 16.81 9.39
CA SER A 184 -13.62 16.32 10.13
C SER A 184 -13.32 15.90 11.58
N ALA A 185 -12.04 15.83 11.97
CA ALA A 185 -11.61 15.50 13.31
C ALA A 185 -12.01 16.58 14.35
N PRO A 186 -12.21 16.22 15.63
CA PRO A 186 -12.44 17.19 16.70
C PRO A 186 -11.27 18.19 16.82
N GLY A 187 -11.58 19.49 16.89
CA GLY A 187 -10.58 20.56 16.90
C GLY A 187 -10.10 20.99 15.50
N SER A 188 -10.70 20.50 14.40
CA SER A 188 -10.28 20.88 13.04
C SER A 188 -10.46 22.38 12.71
N GLU A 189 -11.20 23.12 13.54
CA GLU A 189 -11.24 24.57 13.55
C GLU A 189 -9.84 25.20 13.70
N ASP A 190 -8.98 24.62 14.54
CA ASP A 190 -7.66 25.14 14.88
C ASP A 190 -6.57 24.85 13.83
N LEU A 191 -6.88 24.05 12.80
CA LEU A 191 -5.97 23.80 11.67
C LEU A 191 -5.46 25.11 11.03
N VAL A 192 -6.27 26.18 11.03
CA VAL A 192 -5.89 27.49 10.47
C VAL A 192 -4.77 28.18 11.25
N TYR A 193 -4.55 27.80 12.51
CA TYR A 193 -3.50 28.38 13.35
C TYR A 193 -2.17 27.62 13.25
N MET A 194 -2.11 26.47 12.57
CA MET A 194 -0.88 25.67 12.45
C MET A 194 0.18 26.24 11.47
N SER A 195 -0.07 27.36 10.79
CA SER A 195 0.88 27.93 9.82
C SER A 195 2.22 28.36 10.43
N THR A 196 3.31 28.36 9.66
CA THR A 196 4.62 28.87 10.14
C THR A 196 4.54 30.36 10.49
N THR A 197 3.61 31.09 9.86
CA THR A 197 3.33 32.50 10.15
C THR A 197 2.82 32.67 11.59
N THR A 198 1.91 31.80 12.04
CA THR A 198 1.42 31.80 13.43
C THR A 198 2.54 31.44 14.40
N VAL A 199 3.26 30.35 14.15
CA VAL A 199 4.36 29.89 15.02
C VAL A 199 5.47 30.95 15.16
N ALA A 200 5.70 31.76 14.14
CA ALA A 200 6.59 32.92 14.22
C ALA A 200 6.06 34.01 15.19
N ARG A 201 4.74 34.26 15.22
CA ARG A 201 4.11 35.14 16.21
C ARG A 201 4.14 34.56 17.62
N ASP A 202 3.94 33.26 17.76
CA ASP A 202 3.98 32.58 19.05
C ASP A 202 5.37 32.70 19.69
N ILE A 203 6.45 32.53 18.90
CA ILE A 203 7.82 32.74 19.36
C ILE A 203 8.10 34.23 19.71
N ASP A 204 7.53 35.18 18.97
CA ASP A 204 7.62 36.62 19.27
C ASP A 204 6.89 36.99 20.59
N TYR A 205 5.73 36.37 20.83
CA TYR A 205 4.96 36.47 22.07
C TYR A 205 5.66 35.80 23.24
N MET A 206 6.15 34.57 23.08
CA MET A 206 6.93 33.83 24.08
C MET A 206 8.17 34.61 24.50
N ALA A 207 8.90 35.21 23.55
CA ALA A 207 10.03 36.07 23.86
C ALA A 207 9.60 37.30 24.68
N THR A 208 8.45 37.90 24.39
CA THR A 208 7.87 39.00 25.19
C THR A 208 7.46 38.55 26.60
N ALA A 209 6.84 37.39 26.74
CA ALA A 209 6.38 36.85 28.02
C ALA A 209 7.53 36.40 28.94
N LEU A 210 8.58 35.79 28.36
CA LEU A 210 9.74 35.26 29.10
C LEU A 210 10.74 36.35 29.49
N ASP A 211 11.18 37.16 28.51
CA ASP A 211 12.30 38.10 28.65
C ASP A 211 11.83 39.59 28.72
N GLY A 212 10.53 39.85 28.59
CA GLY A 212 9.90 41.17 28.68
C GLY A 212 9.62 41.85 27.34
N ALA A 213 8.77 42.88 27.35
CA ALA A 213 8.39 43.64 26.15
C ALA A 213 9.62 44.23 25.42
N GLY A 214 9.71 44.00 24.11
CA GLY A 214 10.85 44.43 23.29
C GLY A 214 12.12 43.59 23.46
N SER A 215 12.03 42.40 24.06
CA SER A 215 13.14 41.45 24.15
C SER A 215 13.64 40.98 22.77
N MET A 216 14.87 40.48 22.73
CA MET A 216 15.52 40.00 21.51
C MET A 216 15.35 38.49 21.37
N ILE A 217 14.75 38.04 20.26
CA ILE A 217 14.52 36.62 19.92
C ILE A 217 15.86 35.93 19.70
N ASN A 218 16.07 34.78 20.37
CA ASN A 218 17.23 33.93 20.20
C ASN A 218 16.75 32.51 19.84
N TYR A 219 17.16 32.01 18.68
CA TYR A 219 16.51 30.89 18.00
C TYR A 219 17.54 30.00 17.27
N LEU A 220 17.30 28.69 17.30
CA LEU A 220 17.99 27.73 16.45
C LEU A 220 16.95 26.99 15.59
N GLY A 221 16.95 27.29 14.29
CA GLY A 221 16.11 26.63 13.29
C GLY A 221 16.88 25.55 12.55
N LEU A 222 16.27 24.37 12.41
CA LEU A 222 16.86 23.20 11.75
C LEU A 222 15.89 22.66 10.71
N SER A 223 16.36 22.32 9.50
CA SER A 223 15.49 21.78 8.44
C SER A 223 14.34 22.76 8.11
N TYR A 224 13.07 22.31 8.13
CA TYR A 224 11.87 23.16 8.13
C TYR A 224 11.94 24.36 9.12
N GLY A 225 12.60 24.22 10.28
CA GLY A 225 12.83 25.32 11.22
C GLY A 225 13.66 26.48 10.63
N THR A 226 14.31 26.30 9.48
CA THR A 226 14.96 27.38 8.73
C THR A 226 13.97 28.26 7.95
N ILE A 227 12.80 27.73 7.57
CA ILE A 227 11.65 28.54 7.12
C ILE A 227 11.16 29.40 8.28
N LEU A 228 10.87 28.79 9.43
CA LEU A 228 10.43 29.50 10.63
C LEU A 228 11.45 30.56 11.07
N GLY A 229 12.74 30.25 11.04
CA GLY A 229 13.81 31.22 11.26
C GLY A 229 13.83 32.36 10.23
N SER A 230 13.60 32.04 8.95
CA SER A 230 13.51 33.04 7.87
C SER A 230 12.27 33.93 7.98
N TYR A 231 11.15 33.39 8.46
CA TYR A 231 9.92 34.14 8.76
C TYR A 231 10.15 35.06 9.95
N LEU A 232 10.62 34.51 11.08
CA LEU A 232 10.95 35.26 12.30
C LEU A 232 11.82 36.50 12.04
N VAL A 233 12.91 36.36 11.28
CA VAL A 233 13.82 37.48 11.04
C VAL A 233 13.25 38.53 10.08
N ASN A 234 12.36 38.16 9.16
CA ASN A 234 11.77 39.11 8.20
C ASN A 234 10.43 39.70 8.65
N MET A 235 9.70 39.02 9.56
CA MET A 235 8.52 39.55 10.27
C MET A 235 8.94 40.46 11.43
N PHE A 236 10.00 40.10 12.18
CA PHE A 236 10.46 40.82 13.37
C PHE A 236 11.94 41.29 13.29
N PRO A 237 12.35 42.01 12.23
CA PRO A 237 13.77 42.37 11.99
C PRO A 237 14.41 43.17 13.14
N ASP A 238 13.62 43.97 13.85
CA ASP A 238 14.05 44.75 15.03
C ASP A 238 14.17 43.94 16.33
N ARG A 239 13.74 42.67 16.34
CA ARG A 239 13.87 41.76 17.49
C ARG A 239 14.87 40.62 17.27
N VAL A 240 15.50 40.53 16.09
CA VAL A 240 16.55 39.54 15.79
C VAL A 240 17.73 39.68 16.75
N GLY A 241 17.90 38.72 17.67
CA GLY A 241 18.93 38.71 18.71
C GLY A 241 20.11 37.81 18.35
N ARG A 242 19.94 36.51 18.54
CA ARG A 242 20.89 35.45 18.14
C ARG A 242 20.12 34.35 17.42
N VAL A 243 19.99 34.48 16.11
CA VAL A 243 19.30 33.51 15.26
C VAL A 243 20.32 32.74 14.45
N VAL A 244 20.19 31.41 14.44
CA VAL A 244 20.91 30.52 13.53
C VAL A 244 19.91 29.65 12.77
N ILE A 245 20.18 29.40 11.49
CA ILE A 245 19.44 28.48 10.64
C ILE A 245 20.43 27.48 10.00
N ASP A 246 20.14 26.17 10.09
CA ASP A 246 21.04 25.09 9.65
C ASP A 246 20.27 23.96 8.94
N GLY A 247 20.75 23.57 7.75
CA GLY A 247 19.98 22.78 6.79
C GLY A 247 18.84 23.63 6.21
N VAL A 248 19.18 24.50 5.26
CA VAL A 248 18.36 25.66 4.87
C VAL A 248 17.44 25.34 3.71
N VAL A 249 16.14 25.40 3.95
CA VAL A 249 15.08 25.39 2.94
C VAL A 249 14.98 26.79 2.30
N ASP A 250 14.61 26.88 1.02
CA ASP A 250 14.37 28.18 0.35
C ASP A 250 12.99 28.75 0.77
N PRO A 251 12.94 29.88 1.52
CA PRO A 251 11.69 30.45 2.00
C PRO A 251 10.92 31.19 0.90
N GLN A 252 11.57 31.62 -0.18
CA GLN A 252 10.86 32.24 -1.28
C GLN A 252 10.12 31.18 -2.10
N LYS A 253 10.72 30.01 -2.35
CA LYS A 253 10.00 28.87 -2.96
C LYS A 253 8.87 28.38 -2.06
N TRP A 254 9.14 28.12 -0.77
CA TRP A 254 8.12 27.68 0.20
C TRP A 254 6.89 28.60 0.23
N ALA A 255 7.09 29.92 0.19
CA ALA A 255 6.01 30.90 0.26
C ALA A 255 5.41 31.33 -1.10
N HIS A 256 5.86 30.82 -2.25
CA HIS A 256 5.37 31.25 -3.58
C HIS A 256 5.17 30.14 -4.62
N GLU A 257 5.78 28.97 -4.46
CA GLU A 257 5.60 27.82 -5.34
C GLU A 257 4.73 26.75 -4.66
N PRO A 258 3.90 25.99 -5.40
CA PRO A 258 3.14 24.88 -4.84
C PRO A 258 4.03 23.78 -4.25
N ALA A 259 3.62 23.19 -3.12
CA ALA A 259 4.37 22.14 -2.42
C ALA A 259 5.01 21.05 -3.31
N HIS A 260 4.27 20.60 -4.34
CA HIS A 260 4.71 19.50 -5.20
C HIS A 260 5.90 19.82 -6.12
N THR A 261 6.27 21.10 -6.31
CA THR A 261 7.42 21.53 -7.14
C THR A 261 8.70 21.78 -6.32
N TRP A 262 8.62 21.87 -5.00
CA TRP A 262 9.79 22.18 -4.15
C TRP A 262 10.91 21.14 -4.30
N LEU A 263 10.52 19.86 -4.45
CA LEU A 263 11.40 18.72 -4.65
C LEU A 263 12.33 18.84 -5.87
N ASP A 264 11.91 19.55 -6.91
CA ASP A 264 12.69 19.78 -8.14
C ASP A 264 13.98 20.56 -7.84
N THR A 265 13.97 21.36 -6.76
CA THR A 265 15.15 22.09 -6.28
C THR A 265 15.82 21.38 -5.10
N TRP A 266 15.07 20.79 -4.18
CA TRP A 266 15.64 20.11 -3.01
C TRP A 266 16.54 18.92 -3.37
N MET A 267 16.16 18.12 -4.36
CA MET A 267 16.85 16.86 -4.66
C MET A 267 18.19 17.00 -5.41
N ASN A 268 18.64 18.22 -5.74
CA ASN A 268 19.81 18.43 -6.60
C ASN A 268 21.15 17.87 -6.07
N SER A 269 21.22 17.58 -4.76
CA SER A 269 22.40 17.03 -4.10
C SER A 269 22.21 15.57 -3.66
N THR A 270 21.05 14.95 -3.90
CA THR A 270 20.73 13.59 -3.42
C THR A 270 21.62 12.52 -4.07
N GLU A 271 21.78 12.53 -5.40
CA GLU A 271 22.71 11.59 -6.09
C GLU A 271 24.17 11.85 -5.71
N LEU A 272 24.54 13.10 -5.40
CA LEU A 272 25.91 13.45 -4.95
C LEU A 272 26.19 12.88 -3.56
N ALA A 273 25.23 12.99 -2.62
CA ALA A 273 25.33 12.39 -1.30
C ALA A 273 25.42 10.85 -1.36
N TYR A 274 24.61 10.22 -2.22
CA TYR A 274 24.65 8.77 -2.45
C TYR A 274 26.00 8.32 -3.00
N ASN A 275 26.47 8.91 -4.11
CA ASN A 275 27.76 8.58 -4.71
C ASN A 275 28.93 8.83 -3.74
N TYR A 276 28.84 9.85 -2.88
CA TYR A 276 29.83 10.11 -1.83
C TYR A 276 29.86 9.00 -0.77
N LEU A 277 28.70 8.54 -0.29
CA LEU A 277 28.61 7.41 0.65
C LEU A 277 29.10 6.09 0.01
N LEU A 278 28.83 5.85 -1.27
CA LEU A 278 29.42 4.73 -2.01
C LEU A 278 30.95 4.85 -2.13
N SER A 279 31.49 6.05 -2.32
CA SER A 279 32.95 6.27 -2.37
C SER A 279 33.63 6.01 -1.03
N LEU A 280 32.97 6.33 0.09
CA LEU A 280 33.44 5.97 1.44
C LEU A 280 33.33 4.47 1.69
N CYS A 281 32.26 3.83 1.24
CA CYS A 281 32.11 2.37 1.31
C CYS A 281 33.26 1.64 0.59
N GLY A 282 33.56 2.07 -0.65
CA GLY A 282 34.68 1.54 -1.43
C GLY A 282 36.04 1.77 -0.76
N SER A 283 36.27 2.94 -0.14
CA SER A 283 37.56 3.26 0.46
C SER A 283 37.88 2.49 1.74
N VAL A 284 36.86 2.11 2.53
CA VAL A 284 37.05 1.24 3.71
C VAL A 284 37.08 -0.24 3.35
N GLY A 285 36.34 -0.65 2.31
CA GLY A 285 36.30 -2.03 1.83
C GLY A 285 35.35 -2.95 2.62
N PRO A 286 35.35 -4.27 2.30
CA PRO A 286 34.30 -5.22 2.71
C PRO A 286 34.12 -5.42 4.22
N GLU A 287 35.15 -5.18 5.03
CA GLU A 287 35.12 -5.40 6.49
C GLU A 287 34.28 -4.35 7.23
N GLU A 288 34.34 -3.10 6.78
CA GLU A 288 33.57 -1.97 7.35
C GLU A 288 32.30 -1.65 6.53
N CYS A 289 32.33 -1.88 5.23
CA CYS A 289 31.18 -1.72 4.35
C CYS A 289 30.92 -2.98 3.50
N PRO A 290 29.97 -3.84 3.89
CA PRO A 290 29.64 -5.06 3.14
C PRO A 290 29.08 -4.87 1.72
N LEU A 291 28.89 -3.63 1.25
CA LEU A 291 28.59 -3.33 -0.16
C LEU A 291 29.85 -3.15 -1.02
N ALA A 292 31.04 -3.01 -0.45
CA ALA A 292 32.30 -3.12 -1.19
C ALA A 292 32.75 -4.58 -1.30
N ARG A 293 33.31 -4.99 -2.44
CA ARG A 293 33.96 -6.31 -2.62
C ARG A 293 35.46 -6.28 -2.32
N ILE A 294 36.10 -5.15 -2.64
CA ILE A 294 37.52 -4.89 -2.43
C ILE A 294 37.70 -3.49 -1.86
N LYS A 295 38.79 -3.27 -1.13
CA LYS A 295 39.19 -1.93 -0.71
C LYS A 295 39.70 -1.15 -1.92
N GLY A 296 39.12 0.03 -2.16
CA GLY A 296 39.33 0.84 -3.36
C GLY A 296 38.38 0.54 -4.53
N GLU A 297 37.29 -0.23 -4.32
CA GLU A 297 36.23 -0.38 -5.32
C GLU A 297 35.55 0.98 -5.62
N SER A 298 35.12 1.21 -6.86
CA SER A 298 34.55 2.52 -7.25
C SER A 298 33.11 2.70 -6.75
N SER A 299 32.68 3.97 -6.62
CA SER A 299 31.27 4.31 -6.37
C SER A 299 30.33 3.70 -7.41
N ASP A 300 30.81 3.56 -8.65
CA ASP A 300 29.99 3.22 -9.80
C ASP A 300 29.82 1.70 -9.90
N ASP A 301 30.84 0.92 -9.55
CA ASP A 301 30.80 -0.56 -9.44
C ASP A 301 29.94 -1.04 -8.26
N ILE A 302 29.91 -0.28 -7.17
CA ILE A 302 29.00 -0.52 -6.04
C ILE A 302 27.59 -0.06 -6.41
N GLY A 303 27.46 1.13 -7.02
CA GLY A 303 26.20 1.73 -7.42
C GLY A 303 25.43 0.87 -8.40
N ALA A 304 26.06 0.43 -9.48
CA ALA A 304 25.47 -0.46 -10.49
C ALA A 304 24.99 -1.80 -9.90
N ARG A 305 25.59 -2.25 -8.80
CA ARG A 305 25.17 -3.47 -8.09
C ARG A 305 23.95 -3.25 -7.20
N VAL A 306 23.89 -2.13 -6.48
CA VAL A 306 22.69 -1.72 -5.73
C VAL A 306 21.55 -1.42 -6.69
N ASP A 307 21.82 -0.76 -7.82
CA ASP A 307 20.85 -0.55 -8.90
C ASP A 307 20.36 -1.90 -9.43
N GLY A 308 21.24 -2.85 -9.77
CA GLY A 308 20.86 -4.19 -10.20
C GLY A 308 19.97 -4.95 -9.20
N PHE A 309 20.20 -4.76 -7.89
CA PHE A 309 19.34 -5.29 -6.83
C PHE A 309 17.98 -4.58 -6.77
N LEU A 310 17.93 -3.24 -6.88
CA LEU A 310 16.70 -2.47 -6.95
C LEU A 310 15.88 -2.77 -8.22
N GLY A 311 16.55 -3.05 -9.33
CA GLY A 311 15.95 -3.53 -10.58
C GLY A 311 15.43 -4.96 -10.46
N LYS A 312 16.09 -5.83 -9.69
CA LYS A 312 15.53 -7.13 -9.33
C LYS A 312 14.23 -6.95 -8.53
N LEU A 313 14.25 -6.16 -7.44
CA LEU A 313 13.07 -5.94 -6.58
C LEU A 313 11.86 -5.35 -7.32
N TYR A 314 12.09 -4.55 -8.36
CA TYR A 314 11.02 -4.00 -9.21
C TYR A 314 10.38 -5.07 -10.12
N ASN A 315 11.15 -6.07 -10.58
CA ASN A 315 10.65 -7.17 -11.41
C ASN A 315 10.13 -8.37 -10.57
N GLU A 316 10.72 -8.60 -9.41
CA GLU A 316 10.46 -9.69 -8.47
C GLU A 316 10.65 -9.14 -7.05
N SER A 317 9.58 -8.63 -6.43
CA SER A 317 9.62 -8.17 -5.04
C SER A 317 9.93 -9.31 -4.08
N ALA A 318 10.64 -9.01 -2.99
CA ALA A 318 11.14 -10.04 -2.09
C ALA A 318 10.14 -10.36 -0.97
N ASN A 319 9.97 -11.65 -0.68
CA ASN A 319 9.09 -12.14 0.37
C ASN A 319 9.80 -12.18 1.74
N VAL A 320 9.04 -11.99 2.82
CA VAL A 320 9.51 -12.07 4.21
C VAL A 320 8.52 -12.89 5.02
N SER A 321 8.94 -14.10 5.39
CA SER A 321 8.14 -15.15 6.05
C SER A 321 8.66 -15.47 7.46
N HIS A 322 9.99 -15.58 7.57
CA HIS A 322 10.71 -16.01 8.77
C HIS A 322 10.97 -14.91 9.83
N ASP A 323 10.67 -13.63 9.54
CA ASP A 323 10.79 -12.51 10.50
C ASP A 323 9.42 -12.21 11.15
N PRO A 324 9.33 -11.75 12.42
CA PRO A 324 8.09 -11.26 13.02
C PRO A 324 7.34 -10.18 12.20
N ARG A 325 8.01 -9.49 11.27
CA ARG A 325 7.45 -8.49 10.35
C ARG A 325 7.20 -9.11 8.96
N ARG A 326 6.27 -10.06 8.91
CA ARG A 326 5.91 -10.82 7.70
C ARG A 326 5.31 -9.92 6.61
N GLY A 327 5.61 -10.20 5.35
CA GLY A 327 5.10 -9.46 4.18
C GLY A 327 6.08 -9.41 3.01
N VAL A 328 6.18 -8.25 2.36
CA VAL A 328 6.91 -8.05 1.09
C VAL A 328 7.80 -6.80 1.15
N ILE A 329 8.96 -6.86 0.48
CA ILE A 329 9.91 -5.75 0.28
C ILE A 329 9.98 -5.42 -1.20
N THR A 330 9.62 -4.19 -1.57
CA THR A 330 9.59 -3.69 -2.95
C THR A 330 10.77 -2.73 -3.26
N SER A 331 10.93 -2.29 -4.51
CA SER A 331 12.02 -1.37 -4.89
C SER A 331 11.85 0.01 -4.22
N GLY A 332 10.61 0.53 -4.20
CA GLY A 332 10.22 1.79 -3.59
C GLY A 332 10.51 1.84 -2.08
N MET A 333 10.27 0.75 -1.35
CA MET A 333 10.59 0.64 0.08
C MET A 333 12.09 0.78 0.32
N VAL A 334 12.93 0.09 -0.48
CA VAL A 334 14.40 0.15 -0.35
C VAL A 334 14.96 1.48 -0.84
N ARG A 335 14.43 2.08 -1.92
CA ARG A 335 14.78 3.44 -2.36
C ARG A 335 14.51 4.47 -1.27
N THR A 336 13.38 4.36 -0.59
CA THR A 336 12.99 5.23 0.53
C THR A 336 13.90 5.05 1.76
N LEU A 337 14.29 3.81 2.07
CA LEU A 337 15.28 3.52 3.11
C LEU A 337 16.67 4.08 2.76
N ILE A 338 17.16 3.89 1.53
CA ILE A 338 18.44 4.44 1.08
C ILE A 338 18.40 5.97 1.16
N TYR A 339 17.36 6.61 0.65
CA TYR A 339 17.17 8.06 0.73
C TYR A 339 17.23 8.58 2.18
N THR A 340 16.53 7.90 3.10
CA THR A 340 16.56 8.23 4.54
C THR A 340 17.95 8.05 5.16
N SER A 341 18.75 7.08 4.69
CA SER A 341 20.14 6.91 5.12
C SER A 341 21.09 7.99 4.62
N LEU A 342 20.76 8.70 3.53
CA LEU A 342 21.54 9.87 3.08
C LEU A 342 21.40 11.01 4.10
N VAL A 343 20.17 11.28 4.54
CA VAL A 343 19.82 12.32 5.52
C VAL A 343 20.60 12.13 6.84
N SER A 344 20.75 10.87 7.29
CA SER A 344 21.49 10.49 8.50
C SER A 344 22.60 9.48 8.18
N PRO A 345 23.79 9.93 7.71
CA PRO A 345 24.81 9.03 7.17
C PRO A 345 25.42 8.08 8.21
N GLY A 346 25.28 8.37 9.51
CA GLY A 346 25.64 7.42 10.58
C GLY A 346 24.80 6.12 10.57
N TRP A 347 23.66 6.09 9.87
CA TRP A 347 22.85 4.89 9.62
C TRP A 347 23.29 4.13 8.35
N PHE A 348 24.11 4.75 7.49
CA PHE A 348 24.51 4.14 6.22
C PHE A 348 25.21 2.78 6.38
N PRO A 349 26.10 2.53 7.37
CA PRO A 349 26.69 1.19 7.57
C PRO A 349 25.64 0.11 7.86
N GLN A 350 24.57 0.43 8.61
CA GLN A 350 23.49 -0.52 8.91
C GLN A 350 22.65 -0.83 7.66
N VAL A 351 22.33 0.20 6.87
CA VAL A 351 21.59 0.05 5.61
C VAL A 351 22.43 -0.69 4.56
N ALA A 352 23.73 -0.40 4.47
CA ALA A 352 24.68 -1.12 3.62
C ALA A 352 24.78 -2.61 3.99
N ASN A 353 24.83 -2.93 5.29
CA ASN A 353 24.78 -4.31 5.76
C ASN A 353 23.44 -4.98 5.40
N ALA A 354 22.30 -4.31 5.62
CA ALA A 354 20.98 -4.85 5.30
C ALA A 354 20.81 -5.16 3.79
N ILE A 355 21.25 -4.25 2.91
CA ILE A 355 21.24 -4.47 1.47
C ILE A 355 22.22 -5.59 1.07
N SER A 356 23.40 -5.67 1.71
CA SER A 356 24.37 -6.76 1.46
C SER A 356 23.89 -8.13 1.93
N SER A 357 23.08 -8.21 2.99
CA SER A 357 22.37 -9.44 3.38
C SER A 357 21.28 -9.80 2.37
N ALA A 358 20.49 -8.83 1.94
CA ALA A 358 19.40 -9.04 0.99
C ALA A 358 19.89 -9.46 -0.41
N MET A 359 21.03 -8.92 -0.86
CA MET A 359 21.75 -9.39 -2.05
C MET A 359 22.21 -10.86 -1.97
N LYS A 360 22.26 -11.46 -0.77
CA LYS A 360 22.56 -12.88 -0.53
C LYS A 360 21.30 -13.71 -0.21
N GLY A 361 20.13 -13.08 -0.15
CA GLY A 361 18.84 -13.70 0.14
C GLY A 361 18.26 -13.46 1.54
N ASP A 362 18.97 -12.82 2.47
CA ASP A 362 18.46 -12.50 3.81
C ASP A 362 17.85 -11.09 3.85
N TYR A 363 16.52 -11.03 3.83
CA TYR A 363 15.75 -9.79 3.86
C TYR A 363 15.35 -9.33 5.28
N SER A 364 15.66 -10.10 6.33
CA SER A 364 15.16 -9.87 7.69
C SER A 364 15.57 -8.48 8.21
N VAL A 365 16.82 -8.08 7.98
CA VAL A 365 17.32 -6.76 8.40
C VAL A 365 16.66 -5.61 7.61
N LEU A 366 16.30 -5.83 6.33
CA LEU A 366 15.54 -4.83 5.57
C LEU A 366 14.12 -4.70 6.11
N ALA A 367 13.42 -5.82 6.37
CA ALA A 367 12.08 -5.81 6.97
C ALA A 367 12.07 -5.09 8.32
N GLN A 368 13.11 -5.28 9.13
CA GLN A 368 13.26 -4.59 10.41
C GLN A 368 13.48 -3.06 10.29
N LEU A 369 13.87 -2.56 9.11
CA LEU A 369 14.06 -1.14 8.83
C LEU A 369 12.91 -0.51 8.05
N THR A 370 12.25 -1.24 7.14
CA THR A 370 11.17 -0.70 6.29
C THR A 370 9.76 -0.97 6.83
N MET A 371 9.53 -2.12 7.47
CA MET A 371 8.18 -2.55 7.87
C MET A 371 7.94 -2.25 9.35
N GLN A 372 6.99 -1.38 9.65
CA GLN A 372 6.60 -1.10 11.04
C GLN A 372 5.57 -2.13 11.53
N PRO A 373 5.76 -2.75 12.71
CA PRO A 373 4.73 -3.61 13.29
C PRO A 373 3.48 -2.79 13.60
N ILE A 374 2.29 -3.32 13.29
CA ILE A 374 1.02 -2.72 13.71
C ILE A 374 0.99 -2.71 15.24
N LYS A 375 0.80 -1.52 15.82
CA LYS A 375 0.63 -1.40 17.27
C LYS A 375 -0.78 -1.82 17.65
N GLN A 376 -0.92 -2.45 18.82
CA GLN A 376 -2.22 -2.59 19.50
C GLN A 376 -2.90 -1.21 19.60
N PRO A 377 -4.25 -1.12 19.52
CA PRO A 377 -4.97 0.15 19.51
C PRO A 377 -4.54 1.04 20.69
N SER A 378 -3.88 2.14 20.35
CA SER A 378 -3.31 3.10 21.30
C SER A 378 -4.10 4.40 21.28
N HIS A 379 -3.84 5.29 22.22
CA HIS A 379 -4.38 6.64 22.19
C HIS A 379 -4.07 7.37 20.86
N PRO A 380 -4.87 8.40 20.48
CA PRO A 380 -4.57 9.29 19.37
C PRO A 380 -3.15 9.88 19.47
N LEU A 381 -2.60 10.33 18.35
CA LEU A 381 -1.31 11.01 18.31
C LEU A 381 -1.53 12.51 18.05
N PRO A 382 -1.45 13.37 19.08
CA PRO A 382 -1.47 14.83 18.92
C PRO A 382 -0.53 15.33 17.81
N GLY A 383 -1.08 15.99 16.79
CA GLY A 383 -0.31 16.52 15.66
C GLY A 383 0.22 15.45 14.69
N ASP A 384 -0.49 14.34 14.52
CA ASP A 384 -0.31 13.48 13.35
C ASP A 384 -0.53 14.27 12.05
N HIS A 385 0.22 13.90 11.00
CA HIS A 385 0.21 14.57 9.69
C HIS A 385 0.46 16.10 9.70
N ALA A 386 0.84 16.70 10.83
CA ALA A 386 1.03 18.14 11.00
C ALA A 386 1.97 18.77 9.98
N ARG A 387 3.01 18.04 9.52
CA ARG A 387 3.89 18.50 8.43
C ARG A 387 3.10 18.82 7.16
N SER A 388 2.26 17.89 6.70
CA SER A 388 1.45 18.06 5.49
C SER A 388 0.45 19.20 5.62
N ILE A 389 -0.09 19.41 6.83
CA ILE A 389 -0.95 20.55 7.14
C ILE A 389 -0.14 21.86 7.02
N ILE A 390 0.97 22.00 7.76
CA ILE A 390 1.86 23.17 7.74
C ILE A 390 2.31 23.53 6.31
N ALA A 391 2.84 22.56 5.56
CA ALA A 391 3.31 22.75 4.19
C ALA A 391 2.22 23.30 3.27
N CYS A 392 0.96 22.87 3.46
CA CYS A 392 -0.16 23.33 2.67
C CYS A 392 -0.74 24.67 3.13
N LEU A 393 -0.62 25.04 4.41
CA LEU A 393 -0.97 26.37 4.92
C LEU A 393 0.02 27.44 4.47
N ASP A 394 1.31 27.10 4.39
CA ASP A 394 2.33 28.02 3.89
C ASP A 394 2.43 28.04 2.36
N SER A 395 1.99 26.99 1.65
CA SER A 395 1.89 26.97 0.18
C SER A 395 0.93 28.04 -0.36
N PRO A 396 1.05 28.45 -1.65
CA PRO A 396 0.05 29.29 -2.28
C PRO A 396 -1.35 28.67 -2.18
N PRO A 397 -2.38 29.44 -1.74
CA PRO A 397 -3.72 28.90 -1.57
C PRO A 397 -4.37 28.57 -2.92
N TYR A 398 -5.00 27.40 -3.01
CA TYR A 398 -5.80 27.01 -4.16
C TYR A 398 -7.20 27.65 -4.08
N SER A 399 -7.74 28.09 -5.22
CA SER A 399 -9.12 28.58 -5.29
C SER A 399 -10.10 27.43 -5.19
N THR A 400 -11.13 27.60 -4.35
CA THR A 400 -12.31 26.72 -4.27
C THR A 400 -13.21 26.82 -5.49
N ASP A 401 -13.19 27.96 -6.17
CA ASP A 401 -14.14 28.33 -7.23
C ASP A 401 -13.59 27.96 -8.62
N ARG A 402 -12.33 27.49 -8.67
CA ARG A 402 -11.57 27.11 -9.87
C ARG A 402 -10.87 25.77 -9.69
N MET A 403 -11.66 24.75 -9.36
CA MET A 403 -11.19 23.36 -9.24
C MET A 403 -10.60 22.82 -10.55
N ASP A 404 -10.95 23.42 -11.69
CA ASP A 404 -10.37 23.17 -13.01
C ASP A 404 -8.88 23.57 -13.12
N THR A 405 -8.34 24.31 -12.14
CA THR A 405 -6.91 24.67 -12.09
C THR A 405 -6.10 23.87 -11.05
N TRP A 406 -6.71 22.86 -10.42
CA TRP A 406 -6.04 21.96 -9.48
C TRP A 406 -5.15 20.96 -10.23
N PRO A 407 -4.00 20.51 -9.65
CA PRO A 407 -3.11 19.57 -10.32
C PRO A 407 -3.74 18.17 -10.42
N THR A 408 -3.73 17.59 -11.61
CA THR A 408 -4.21 16.22 -11.87
C THR A 408 -3.10 15.18 -11.66
N ALA A 409 -3.46 13.90 -11.57
CA ALA A 409 -2.50 12.81 -11.43
C ALA A 409 -1.51 12.74 -12.61
N GLU A 410 -1.96 13.08 -13.81
CA GLU A 410 -1.14 13.17 -15.03
C GLU A 410 -0.10 14.30 -14.88
N SER A 411 -0.51 15.48 -14.43
CA SER A 411 0.41 16.61 -14.25
C SER A 411 1.47 16.36 -13.16
N LEU A 412 1.08 15.68 -12.07
CA LEU A 412 2.02 15.28 -11.01
C LEU A 412 2.92 14.12 -11.47
N THR A 413 2.43 13.23 -12.32
CA THR A 413 3.22 12.15 -12.94
C THR A 413 4.26 12.72 -13.91
N ASP A 414 3.90 13.69 -14.75
CA ASP A 414 4.84 14.32 -15.68
C ASP A 414 5.91 15.15 -14.95
N ALA A 415 5.54 15.84 -13.86
CA ALA A 415 6.50 16.50 -12.97
C ALA A 415 7.43 15.49 -12.27
N ALA A 416 6.89 14.37 -11.78
CA ALA A 416 7.69 13.30 -11.18
C ALA A 416 8.66 12.67 -12.18
N LEU A 417 8.21 12.35 -13.40
CA LEU A 417 9.05 11.84 -14.48
C LEU A 417 10.16 12.84 -14.83
N ALA A 418 9.84 14.13 -14.98
CA ALA A 418 10.83 15.16 -15.22
C ALA A 418 11.90 15.20 -14.11
N ARG A 419 11.50 15.07 -12.84
CA ARG A 419 12.42 15.03 -11.68
C ARG A 419 13.28 13.78 -11.63
N VAL A 420 12.71 12.61 -11.92
CA VAL A 420 13.46 11.34 -11.98
C VAL A 420 14.48 11.41 -13.13
N THR A 421 14.09 11.86 -14.32
CA THR A 421 14.99 11.97 -15.48
C THR A 421 16.07 13.05 -15.33
N SER A 422 15.80 14.19 -14.67
CA SER A 422 16.70 15.35 -14.68
C SER A 422 17.34 15.76 -13.33
N VAL A 423 16.85 15.23 -12.19
CA VAL A 423 17.32 15.62 -10.84
C VAL A 423 17.85 14.44 -10.03
N SER A 424 17.09 13.33 -9.95
CA SER A 424 17.52 12.12 -9.24
C SER A 424 16.86 10.85 -9.82
N PRO A 425 17.56 10.12 -10.72
CA PRO A 425 17.07 8.87 -11.30
C PRO A 425 16.78 7.77 -10.28
N ARG A 426 17.46 7.76 -9.12
CA ARG A 426 17.28 6.69 -8.12
C ARG A 426 16.21 6.99 -7.09
N PHE A 427 16.00 8.28 -6.78
CA PHE A 427 15.23 8.70 -5.61
C PHE A 427 14.15 9.75 -5.90
N GLY A 428 13.93 10.21 -7.14
CA GLY A 428 13.03 11.32 -7.49
C GLY A 428 11.57 11.23 -6.98
N LEU A 429 11.10 10.03 -6.61
CA LEU A 429 9.79 9.77 -5.99
C LEU A 429 9.87 9.30 -4.52
N ALA A 430 11.04 8.96 -3.99
CA ALA A 430 11.19 8.50 -2.59
C ALA A 430 10.75 9.54 -1.53
N PRO A 431 11.01 10.86 -1.69
CA PRO A 431 10.55 11.86 -0.74
C PRO A 431 9.03 11.97 -0.64
N VAL A 432 8.26 11.51 -1.63
CA VAL A 432 6.78 11.58 -1.62
C VAL A 432 6.18 10.75 -0.48
N VAL A 433 6.97 9.85 0.12
CA VAL A 433 6.66 9.08 1.33
C VAL A 433 7.12 9.78 2.62
N THR A 434 8.37 10.25 2.67
CA THR A 434 9.01 10.76 3.91
C THR A 434 8.75 12.23 4.17
N GLU A 435 8.66 13.00 3.08
CA GLU A 435 8.41 14.45 3.02
C GLU A 435 7.08 14.67 2.26
N PRO A 436 5.92 14.22 2.77
CA PRO A 436 4.65 14.19 2.03
C PRO A 436 4.01 15.60 1.94
N ASP A 437 4.66 16.47 1.17
CA ASP A 437 4.28 17.86 0.91
C ASP A 437 3.61 17.93 -0.47
N GLY A 438 2.29 18.17 -0.48
CA GLY A 438 1.51 18.11 -1.72
C GLY A 438 0.06 17.71 -1.51
N ALA A 439 -0.71 17.70 -2.61
CA ALA A 439 -2.16 17.57 -2.63
C ALA A 439 -2.92 18.65 -1.83
N CYS A 440 -2.29 19.81 -1.64
CA CYS A 440 -2.78 20.93 -0.82
C CYS A 440 -4.09 21.56 -1.31
N HIS A 441 -4.51 21.28 -2.54
CA HIS A 441 -5.81 21.68 -3.05
C HIS A 441 -6.98 21.06 -2.27
N TYR A 442 -6.83 19.87 -1.68
CA TYR A 442 -7.83 19.29 -0.78
C TYR A 442 -7.93 20.01 0.58
N LEU A 443 -6.98 20.89 0.92
CA LEU A 443 -7.01 21.77 2.10
C LEU A 443 -7.50 23.19 1.76
N ALA A 444 -7.94 23.46 0.53
CA ALA A 444 -8.29 24.81 0.04
C ALA A 444 -9.23 25.59 0.97
N LYS A 445 -10.31 24.94 1.46
CA LYS A 445 -11.31 25.49 2.41
C LYS A 445 -10.71 25.93 3.76
N THR A 446 -9.55 25.41 4.12
CA THR A 446 -8.83 25.77 5.34
C THR A 446 -7.73 26.79 5.05
N THR A 447 -7.02 26.69 3.93
CA THR A 447 -6.08 27.73 3.48
C THR A 447 -6.76 29.08 3.18
N SER A 448 -8.02 29.09 2.72
CA SER A 448 -8.78 30.32 2.45
C SER A 448 -9.25 31.04 3.73
N ARG A 449 -9.14 30.40 4.90
CA ARG A 449 -9.48 30.94 6.23
C ARG A 449 -8.26 31.34 7.06
N LEU A 450 -7.06 31.33 6.47
CA LEU A 450 -5.81 31.67 7.16
C LEU A 450 -5.85 33.09 7.73
N PRO A 451 -5.59 33.30 9.04
CA PRO A 451 -5.53 34.63 9.64
C PRO A 451 -4.40 35.49 9.05
N GLU A 452 -3.28 34.86 8.71
CA GLU A 452 -2.13 35.49 8.05
C GLU A 452 -1.32 34.42 7.30
N ARG A 453 -0.67 34.81 6.21
CA ARG A 453 0.30 33.98 5.48
C ARG A 453 1.46 34.86 5.02
N PHE A 454 2.66 34.66 5.56
CA PHE A 454 3.81 35.52 5.29
C PHE A 454 4.49 35.18 3.96
N THR A 455 4.46 36.12 3.01
CA THR A 455 5.12 36.02 1.69
C THR A 455 6.41 36.83 1.58
N GLY A 456 7.01 37.22 2.72
CA GLY A 456 8.21 38.06 2.74
C GLY A 456 7.89 39.57 2.85
N PRO A 457 8.79 40.45 2.37
CA PRO A 457 10.03 40.15 1.66
C PRO A 457 11.07 39.44 2.53
N PHE A 458 11.80 38.48 1.96
CA PHE A 458 12.83 37.69 2.66
C PHE A 458 14.23 38.34 2.72
N HIS A 459 14.33 39.63 2.36
CA HIS A 459 15.56 40.42 2.29
C HIS A 459 15.58 41.60 3.27
N ARG A 460 14.87 41.52 4.41
CA ARG A 460 14.88 42.61 5.40
C ARG A 460 16.29 42.81 5.95
N LYS A 461 16.66 44.09 6.14
CA LYS A 461 17.86 44.46 6.91
C LYS A 461 17.60 44.16 8.39
N LEU A 462 18.36 43.24 8.96
CA LEU A 462 18.16 42.76 10.34
C LEU A 462 18.92 43.62 11.35
N ARG A 463 18.41 43.73 12.58
CA ARG A 463 19.04 44.53 13.66
C ARG A 463 20.34 43.91 14.20
N ASN A 464 20.46 42.59 14.19
CA ASN A 464 21.72 41.85 14.37
C ASN A 464 21.90 40.91 13.18
N PRO A 465 23.15 40.63 12.76
CA PRO A 465 23.40 39.61 11.75
C PRO A 465 23.07 38.21 12.30
N ILE A 466 22.65 37.32 11.41
CA ILE A 466 22.38 35.91 11.71
C ILE A 466 23.50 35.01 11.19
N LEU A 467 23.61 33.82 11.78
CA LEU A 467 24.43 32.75 11.24
C LEU A 467 23.55 31.83 10.38
N ILE A 468 24.07 31.39 9.25
CA ILE A 468 23.49 30.38 8.38
C ILE A 468 24.50 29.24 8.31
N VAL A 469 24.05 27.99 8.37
CA VAL A 469 24.92 26.80 8.31
C VAL A 469 24.34 25.81 7.30
N ASN A 470 25.17 25.09 6.55
CA ASN A 470 24.70 24.03 5.65
C ASN A 470 25.82 23.02 5.33
N GLY A 471 25.44 21.77 5.05
CA GLY A 471 26.31 20.84 4.33
C GLY A 471 26.50 21.25 2.86
N ASP A 472 27.62 20.88 2.25
CA ASP A 472 27.88 21.12 0.82
C ASP A 472 27.24 20.09 -0.12
N ILE A 473 26.93 18.90 0.39
CA ILE A 473 26.19 17.83 -0.30
C ILE A 473 24.99 17.33 0.54
N ASP A 474 24.34 18.23 1.30
CA ASP A 474 23.10 17.96 2.03
C ASP A 474 21.98 17.50 1.05
N PRO A 475 21.43 16.28 1.19
CA PRO A 475 20.51 15.66 0.22
C PRO A 475 19.06 16.09 0.38
N LEU A 476 18.73 16.88 1.41
CA LEU A 476 17.38 17.35 1.74
C LEU A 476 17.27 18.87 1.59
N THR A 477 18.26 19.61 2.11
CA THR A 477 18.36 21.07 2.04
C THR A 477 19.67 21.49 1.39
N PRO A 478 19.74 21.50 0.06
CA PRO A 478 20.99 21.67 -0.67
C PRO A 478 21.56 23.08 -0.53
N LEU A 479 22.89 23.17 -0.60
CA LEU A 479 23.67 24.41 -0.39
C LEU A 479 23.24 25.61 -1.26
N ILE A 480 22.55 25.38 -2.39
CA ILE A 480 21.98 26.46 -3.20
C ILE A 480 20.97 27.31 -2.43
N SER A 481 20.13 26.70 -1.59
CA SER A 481 19.11 27.39 -0.78
C SER A 481 19.74 28.20 0.36
N ALA A 482 20.74 27.63 1.05
CA ALA A 482 21.53 28.37 2.04
C ALA A 482 22.28 29.57 1.43
N ARG A 483 22.84 29.42 0.23
CA ARG A 483 23.44 30.53 -0.53
C ARG A 483 22.42 31.57 -0.96
N PHE A 484 21.23 31.16 -1.37
CA PHE A 484 20.14 32.06 -1.74
C PHE A 484 19.73 32.95 -0.55
N VAL A 485 19.43 32.36 0.61
CA VAL A 485 19.07 33.11 1.84
C VAL A 485 20.24 33.99 2.31
N ASN A 486 21.49 33.49 2.26
CA ASN A 486 22.67 34.30 2.57
C ASN A 486 22.78 35.53 1.65
N ASN A 487 22.46 35.41 0.37
CA ASN A 487 22.48 36.53 -0.58
C ASN A 487 21.32 37.51 -0.34
N GLN A 488 20.09 37.02 -0.17
CA GLN A 488 18.90 37.86 0.11
C GLN A 488 19.10 38.75 1.36
N LEU A 489 19.64 38.19 2.44
CA LEU A 489 19.88 38.95 3.68
C LEU A 489 21.13 39.85 3.63
N GLY A 490 21.96 39.74 2.58
CA GLY A 490 23.13 40.59 2.35
C GLY A 490 24.08 40.65 3.55
N ASN A 491 24.43 41.86 4.01
CA ASN A 491 25.31 42.03 5.17
C ASN A 491 24.72 41.50 6.50
N SER A 492 23.41 41.23 6.55
CA SER A 492 22.69 40.70 7.72
C SER A 492 22.84 39.20 7.94
N ALA A 493 23.59 38.49 7.09
CA ALA A 493 23.85 37.05 7.23
C ALA A 493 25.32 36.68 6.96
N ARG A 494 25.76 35.56 7.54
CA ARG A 494 27.02 34.88 7.23
C ARG A 494 26.80 33.38 7.12
N LEU A 495 27.30 32.76 6.07
CA LEU A 495 27.15 31.33 5.81
C LEU A 495 28.41 30.55 6.23
N VAL A 496 28.21 29.52 7.04
CA VAL A 496 29.21 28.48 7.32
C VAL A 496 28.83 27.25 6.50
N ILE A 497 29.75 26.76 5.67
CA ILE A 497 29.56 25.59 4.82
C ILE A 497 30.43 24.48 5.39
N GLN A 498 29.80 23.41 5.87
CA GLN A 498 30.54 22.21 6.22
C GLN A 498 30.82 21.41 4.94
N ARG A 499 32.09 21.03 4.76
CA ARG A 499 32.58 20.36 3.57
C ARG A 499 32.51 18.84 3.69
N ASN A 500 32.31 18.19 2.54
CA ASN A 500 32.27 16.75 2.37
C ASN A 500 31.26 16.09 3.35
N THR A 501 30.10 16.70 3.59
CA THR A 501 29.08 16.16 4.52
C THR A 501 27.75 15.86 3.81
N PRO A 502 27.37 14.57 3.68
CA PRO A 502 26.04 14.17 3.18
C PRO A 502 24.97 14.28 4.26
N ALA A 503 25.33 14.61 5.50
CA ALA A 503 24.36 14.75 6.57
C ALA A 503 23.46 15.97 6.38
N HIS A 504 22.16 15.77 6.63
CA HIS A 504 21.21 16.85 6.72
C HIS A 504 21.31 17.56 8.07
N THR A 505 21.54 18.87 8.08
CA THR A 505 21.91 19.70 9.25
C THR A 505 23.27 19.35 9.87
N SER A 506 23.99 20.41 10.24
CA SER A 506 25.39 20.38 10.71
C SER A 506 25.51 20.25 12.24
N PHE A 507 24.41 20.51 12.97
CA PHE A 507 24.39 20.43 14.44
C PHE A 507 24.16 19.01 14.99
N TRP A 508 23.31 18.18 14.35
CA TRP A 508 22.97 16.84 14.85
C TRP A 508 23.53 15.69 14.02
N LEU A 509 23.26 15.67 12.70
CA LEU A 509 23.51 14.48 11.88
C LEU A 509 24.91 14.49 11.24
N GLY A 510 25.54 15.65 11.11
CA GLY A 510 26.93 15.81 10.67
C GLY A 510 27.72 16.74 11.59
N PRO A 511 27.98 16.39 12.87
CA PRO A 511 28.69 17.27 13.79
C PRO A 511 30.10 17.65 13.31
N SER A 512 30.42 18.94 13.40
CA SER A 512 31.77 19.50 13.21
C SER A 512 32.16 20.36 14.40
N LEU A 513 33.39 20.21 14.88
CA LEU A 513 34.00 21.06 15.91
C LEU A 513 34.23 22.49 15.38
N CYS A 514 34.52 22.65 14.09
CA CYS A 514 34.58 23.96 13.45
C CYS A 514 33.20 24.66 13.49
N VAL A 515 32.13 23.94 13.11
CA VAL A 515 30.75 24.43 13.18
C VAL A 515 30.33 24.70 14.63
N ALA A 516 30.63 23.81 15.58
CA ALA A 516 30.34 23.99 17.00
C ALA A 516 31.09 25.21 17.61
N ARG A 517 32.33 25.49 17.15
CA ARG A 517 33.06 26.72 17.50
C ARG A 517 32.33 27.96 16.96
N ALA A 518 31.82 27.93 15.73
CA ALA A 518 31.02 29.02 15.16
C ALA A 518 29.72 29.26 15.94
N TYR A 519 28.94 28.20 16.21
CA TYR A 519 27.74 28.23 17.07
C TYR A 519 28.04 28.87 18.43
N ARG A 520 29.09 28.41 19.13
CA ARG A 520 29.49 28.93 20.44
C ARG A 520 29.88 30.42 20.37
N ARG A 521 30.70 30.81 19.40
CA ARG A 521 31.13 32.21 19.19
C ARG A 521 29.95 33.14 18.89
N PHE A 522 28.97 32.65 18.11
CA PHE A 522 27.77 33.40 17.78
C PHE A 522 26.82 33.54 18.98
N PHE A 523 26.35 32.44 19.58
CA PHE A 523 25.38 32.49 20.67
C PHE A 523 25.94 33.17 21.94
N VAL A 524 27.20 32.89 22.31
CA VAL A 524 27.79 33.44 23.56
C VAL A 524 28.33 34.86 23.35
N SER A 525 29.06 35.12 22.26
CA SER A 525 29.79 36.38 22.07
C SER A 525 29.16 37.31 21.02
N GLY A 526 28.19 36.83 20.23
CA GLY A 526 27.61 37.59 19.11
C GLY A 526 28.50 37.72 17.87
N LEU A 527 29.57 36.93 17.78
CA LEU A 527 30.53 37.02 16.69
C LEU A 527 30.09 36.11 15.54
N VAL A 528 29.83 36.70 14.38
CA VAL A 528 29.65 36.01 13.09
C VAL A 528 30.96 36.02 12.30
N PRO A 529 31.21 35.06 11.39
CA PRO A 529 32.39 35.08 10.52
C PRO A 529 32.60 36.39 9.75
N GLU A 530 33.84 36.87 9.60
CA GLU A 530 34.08 38.07 8.77
C GLU A 530 33.78 37.77 7.29
N ALA A 531 34.26 36.64 6.78
CA ALA A 531 34.02 36.16 5.42
C ALA A 531 32.55 35.78 5.16
N LYS A 532 32.03 36.17 3.99
CA LYS A 532 30.62 36.01 3.61
C LYS A 532 30.16 34.54 3.48
N GLU A 533 31.07 33.69 3.05
CA GLU A 533 31.03 32.24 3.20
C GLU A 533 32.31 31.82 3.95
N THR A 534 32.18 30.90 4.90
CA THR A 534 33.29 30.32 5.68
C THR A 534 33.21 28.80 5.58
N LEU A 535 34.34 28.13 5.39
CA LEU A 535 34.39 26.69 5.19
C LEU A 535 34.82 25.99 6.47
N CYS A 536 34.10 24.93 6.85
CA CYS A 536 34.45 24.04 7.94
C CYS A 536 34.69 22.62 7.40
N SER A 537 35.67 21.92 7.94
CA SER A 537 35.81 20.46 7.76
C SER A 537 34.67 19.73 8.44
N SER A 538 34.24 18.60 7.87
CA SER A 538 33.44 17.62 8.62
C SER A 538 34.37 16.84 9.57
N ASP A 539 33.96 16.68 10.83
CA ASP A 539 34.73 15.94 11.85
C ASP A 539 34.07 14.58 12.19
N MET A 540 33.05 14.16 11.42
CA MET A 540 32.26 12.96 11.70
C MET A 540 32.58 11.81 10.71
N PRO A 541 33.18 10.69 11.18
CA PRO A 541 33.46 9.53 10.35
C PRO A 541 32.21 8.67 10.14
N VAL A 542 31.88 8.36 8.88
CA VAL A 542 30.74 7.47 8.52
C VAL A 542 31.01 6.01 8.86
N PHE A 543 32.28 5.59 8.81
CA PHE A 543 32.79 4.26 9.14
C PHE A 543 33.95 4.42 10.12
N ASN A 544 34.21 3.45 11.01
CA ASN A 544 35.17 3.59 12.11
C ASN A 544 36.62 3.29 11.69
N SER A 545 37.00 3.68 10.48
CA SER A 545 38.28 3.36 9.85
C SER A 545 39.15 4.61 9.61
N PRO A 546 40.49 4.54 9.83
CA PRO A 546 41.43 5.60 9.43
C PRO A 546 41.37 5.96 7.95
N ASP A 547 41.01 5.01 7.07
CA ASP A 547 40.88 5.24 5.63
C ASP A 547 39.65 6.08 5.26
N ALA A 548 38.57 5.95 6.03
CA ALA A 548 37.40 6.83 5.89
C ALA A 548 37.82 8.28 6.17
N SER A 549 38.58 8.51 7.25
CA SER A 549 39.16 9.82 7.55
C SER A 549 40.13 10.31 6.46
N ALA A 550 40.87 9.43 5.79
CA ALA A 550 41.76 9.81 4.69
C ALA A 550 40.99 10.33 3.47
N VAL A 551 39.86 9.71 3.10
CA VAL A 551 39.00 10.18 2.00
C VAL A 551 38.20 11.42 2.38
N GLN A 552 37.69 11.50 3.62
CA GLN A 552 37.04 12.71 4.14
C GLN A 552 37.96 13.93 4.12
N ASN A 553 39.26 13.74 4.35
CA ASN A 553 40.29 14.78 4.35
C ASN A 553 41.06 14.94 3.01
N ALA A 554 40.60 14.30 1.91
CA ALA A 554 41.23 14.44 0.60
C ALA A 554 41.15 15.89 0.09
N ALA A 555 42.29 16.59 0.09
CA ALA A 555 42.36 18.03 -0.11
C ALA A 555 42.45 18.45 -1.59
N PRO A 556 41.94 19.65 -1.96
CA PRO A 556 42.19 20.24 -3.28
C PRO A 556 43.69 20.41 -3.58
N PRO A 557 44.06 20.60 -4.87
CA PRO A 557 45.43 20.97 -5.25
C PRO A 557 45.92 22.17 -4.43
N LYS A 558 47.13 22.06 -3.87
CA LYS A 558 47.70 23.03 -2.95
C LYS A 558 47.79 24.44 -3.55
N SER A 559 46.92 25.34 -3.15
CA SER A 559 47.30 26.73 -2.90
C SER A 559 47.91 26.81 -1.50
N SER A 560 49.06 27.46 -1.35
CA SER A 560 49.62 27.77 -0.03
C SER A 560 48.68 28.73 0.72
N ASP A 561 48.19 28.31 1.88
CA ASP A 561 48.40 28.99 3.16
C ASP A 561 47.93 28.07 4.31
N SER A 562 48.32 28.38 5.55
CA SER A 562 47.95 27.60 6.75
C SER A 562 46.48 27.82 7.17
N GLU A 563 45.99 27.03 8.12
CA GLU A 563 44.69 27.28 8.76
C GLU A 563 44.56 28.75 9.18
N PRO A 564 43.55 29.50 8.71
CA PRO A 564 43.33 30.87 9.16
C PRO A 564 42.69 30.84 10.54
N ASP A 565 43.44 31.31 11.53
CA ASP A 565 42.90 31.58 12.86
C ASP A 565 41.75 32.58 12.72
N VAL A 566 40.57 32.22 13.22
CA VAL A 566 39.33 32.96 12.94
C VAL A 566 39.28 34.21 13.83
N GLU A 567 39.96 35.28 13.44
CA GLU A 567 39.80 36.63 14.01
C GLU A 567 38.41 37.19 13.66
N LEU A 568 37.70 37.76 14.63
CA LEU A 568 36.36 38.34 14.46
C LEU A 568 36.24 39.64 15.27
N LYS A 569 35.95 40.76 14.62
CA LYS A 569 35.75 42.06 15.30
C LYS A 569 34.44 42.16 16.08
N SER A 570 34.49 42.88 17.20
CA SER A 570 33.33 43.18 18.05
C SER A 570 32.46 44.29 17.48
N VAL A 571 31.14 44.07 17.42
CA VAL A 571 30.16 45.14 17.15
C VAL A 571 29.62 45.68 18.48
N ALA A 572 30.10 46.85 18.89
CA ALA A 572 29.57 47.64 20.00
C ALA A 572 29.25 49.05 19.50
N GLY A 573 28.03 49.52 19.72
CA GLY A 573 27.62 50.87 19.31
C GLY A 573 28.09 51.93 20.29
N GLU A 574 28.82 52.92 19.81
CA GLU A 574 29.17 54.11 20.59
C GLU A 574 27.95 55.01 20.85
N ARG A 575 27.99 55.81 21.91
CA ARG A 575 26.92 56.74 22.27
C ARG A 575 27.00 58.00 21.40
N ALA A 576 25.89 58.37 20.76
CA ALA A 576 25.80 59.62 20.00
C ALA A 576 25.85 60.86 20.93
N PRO A 577 26.59 61.92 20.56
CA PRO A 577 26.47 63.24 21.18
C PRO A 577 25.27 64.03 20.60
N LEU A 578 24.74 64.96 21.40
CA LEU A 578 23.68 65.89 20.97
C LEU A 578 24.25 67.04 20.14
N LEU A 579 23.52 67.49 19.11
CA LEU A 579 23.78 68.74 18.39
C LEU A 579 22.49 69.56 18.19
N PRO A 580 22.53 70.90 18.32
CA PRO A 580 21.37 71.78 18.12
C PRO A 580 21.12 72.15 16.65
N ARG A 581 19.91 72.62 16.36
CA ARG A 581 19.38 72.97 15.03
C ARG A 581 20.00 74.26 14.44
N THR A 582 20.18 74.31 13.10
CA THR A 582 19.64 75.41 12.26
C THR A 582 19.57 75.12 10.75
N ARG A 583 18.34 75.20 10.21
CA ARG A 583 17.87 75.86 8.96
C ARG A 583 18.41 75.47 7.56
N VAL A 584 17.46 75.30 6.63
CA VAL A 584 17.55 74.99 5.17
C VAL A 584 17.32 76.30 4.35
N PRO A 585 18.02 76.51 3.22
CA PRO A 585 17.44 76.47 1.83
C PRO A 585 18.43 75.92 0.76
N ASP A 586 18.13 75.65 -0.54
CA ASP A 586 16.90 75.42 -1.34
C ASP A 586 17.29 74.83 -2.74
N ALA A 587 16.33 74.20 -3.46
CA ALA A 587 16.29 73.91 -4.93
C ALA A 587 17.37 72.96 -5.55
N GLU A 588 17.16 72.23 -6.66
CA GLU A 588 15.97 71.91 -7.50
C GLU A 588 16.10 70.52 -8.20
N ALA A 589 15.20 70.16 -9.14
CA ALA A 589 14.99 68.80 -9.70
C ALA A 589 15.83 68.48 -11.00
N ALA A 590 15.76 67.31 -11.68
CA ALA A 590 14.82 66.16 -11.67
C ALA A 590 15.38 64.84 -12.28
N SER A 591 14.75 63.69 -11.92
CA SER A 591 14.60 62.37 -12.64
C SER A 591 15.86 61.61 -13.15
N VAL A 592 15.88 60.29 -13.47
CA VAL A 592 14.90 59.29 -13.97
C VAL A 592 15.20 57.84 -13.44
N THR A 593 14.14 57.06 -13.11
CA THR A 593 13.96 55.58 -12.89
C THR A 593 15.00 54.69 -12.17
N ASP A 594 14.53 54.12 -11.04
CA ASP A 594 14.37 52.69 -10.69
C ASP A 594 15.53 51.73 -10.33
N ALA A 595 15.24 50.99 -9.25
CA ALA A 595 16.11 50.31 -8.30
C ALA A 595 16.64 48.89 -8.67
N PRO A 596 17.67 48.36 -7.95
CA PRO A 596 18.62 47.42 -8.58
C PRO A 596 18.99 46.10 -7.79
N PRO A 597 20.23 45.79 -7.30
CA PRO A 597 21.09 44.75 -7.94
C PRO A 597 21.83 43.69 -7.04
N TRP A 598 22.53 42.73 -7.69
CA TRP A 598 23.68 41.85 -7.27
C TRP A 598 23.56 40.77 -6.15
N SER A 599 24.45 39.74 -5.99
CA SER A 599 25.20 38.86 -6.93
C SER A 599 26.09 37.76 -6.23
N GLN A 600 26.20 36.53 -6.79
CA GLN A 600 27.42 35.63 -6.86
C GLN A 600 28.10 35.09 -5.53
N LYS A 601 28.96 34.02 -5.42
CA LYS A 601 29.35 32.79 -6.20
C LYS A 601 30.35 31.87 -5.40
N LYS A 602 30.30 30.53 -5.61
CA LYS A 602 31.44 29.52 -5.64
C LYS A 602 32.30 29.28 -4.35
N ARG A 603 33.13 28.23 -4.15
CA ARG A 603 33.46 26.86 -4.74
C ARG A 603 34.35 26.06 -3.74
N TRP A 604 34.62 24.75 -3.98
CA TRP A 604 35.97 24.09 -3.88
C TRP A 604 35.97 22.66 -4.52
N VAL A 605 36.99 21.82 -4.26
CA VAL A 605 37.58 20.74 -5.13
C VAL A 605 38.47 19.77 -4.25
N VAL A 606 39.21 18.70 -4.65
CA VAL A 606 38.99 17.47 -5.50
C VAL A 606 40.30 16.60 -5.60
N ILE A 607 40.24 15.30 -6.01
CA ILE A 607 41.35 14.34 -6.38
C ILE A 607 42.14 13.72 -5.19
N SER A 608 42.60 12.44 -5.13
CA SER A 608 42.94 11.32 -6.08
C SER A 608 42.16 10.00 -5.81
N VAL A 609 42.14 8.86 -6.56
CA VAL A 609 42.91 8.22 -7.70
C VAL A 609 44.08 7.26 -7.28
N SER A 610 44.35 6.03 -7.79
CA SER A 610 43.69 4.87 -8.50
C SER A 610 44.76 3.73 -8.74
N PHE A 611 44.44 2.48 -9.19
CA PHE A 611 45.17 1.68 -10.25
C PHE A 611 44.69 0.21 -10.55
N LEU A 612 44.81 -0.20 -11.84
CA LEU A 612 44.92 -1.53 -12.55
C LEU A 612 44.54 -2.89 -11.88
N GLY A 613 44.19 -3.97 -12.61
CA GLY A 613 44.10 -4.22 -14.08
C GLY A 613 44.68 -5.60 -14.49
N LEU A 614 43.95 -6.44 -15.24
CA LEU A 614 44.32 -7.85 -15.51
C LEU A 614 43.80 -8.38 -16.86
N LEU A 615 44.65 -9.07 -17.66
CA LEU A 615 44.25 -9.89 -18.84
C LEU A 615 45.44 -10.68 -19.43
N ALA A 616 45.33 -12.02 -19.60
CA ALA A 616 46.03 -12.81 -20.65
C ALA A 616 45.71 -14.33 -20.60
N PHE A 617 45.32 -14.90 -21.76
CA PHE A 617 45.61 -16.27 -22.26
C PHE A 617 45.11 -17.52 -21.49
N VAL A 618 44.63 -18.61 -22.14
CA VAL A 618 44.18 -18.83 -23.54
C VAL A 618 43.30 -20.10 -23.62
N ALA A 619 42.63 -20.33 -24.76
CA ALA A 619 41.72 -21.47 -25.00
C ALA A 619 42.33 -22.56 -25.92
N ILE A 620 41.46 -23.45 -26.46
CA ILE A 620 41.49 -24.14 -27.79
C ILE A 620 41.27 -25.68 -27.69
N PHE A 621 40.49 -26.21 -28.65
CA PHE A 621 40.12 -27.62 -28.96
C PHE A 621 38.97 -28.30 -28.17
N ASN A 622 37.93 -28.88 -28.80
CA ASN A 622 37.23 -28.50 -30.05
C ASN A 622 35.86 -29.26 -30.22
N ASP A 623 35.00 -28.70 -31.08
CA ASP A 623 33.98 -29.35 -31.94
C ASP A 623 32.75 -30.12 -31.37
N TRP A 624 31.68 -29.33 -31.19
CA TRP A 624 30.31 -29.51 -31.75
C TRP A 624 29.30 -30.53 -31.15
N PRO A 625 28.03 -30.10 -30.86
CA PRO A 625 26.95 -30.95 -30.34
C PRO A 625 25.85 -31.26 -31.39
N PRO A 626 24.59 -31.49 -30.97
CA PRO A 626 23.64 -30.38 -31.15
C PRO A 626 22.86 -29.99 -29.88
N GLN A 627 22.74 -28.66 -29.69
CA GLN A 627 21.58 -27.86 -29.23
C GLN A 627 20.61 -28.50 -28.20
N GLY A 628 20.31 -27.89 -27.04
CA GLY A 628 20.52 -26.50 -26.64
C GLY A 628 19.38 -25.59 -27.11
N LEU A 629 18.35 -25.42 -26.27
CA LEU A 629 17.25 -24.47 -26.49
C LEU A 629 17.70 -23.04 -26.17
N ASP A 630 18.31 -22.38 -27.15
CA ASP A 630 18.43 -20.92 -27.15
C ASP A 630 17.02 -20.33 -27.36
N ARG A 631 16.47 -19.64 -26.35
CA ARG A 631 15.13 -19.01 -26.41
C ARG A 631 15.19 -17.70 -27.22
N GLN A 632 15.47 -17.82 -28.50
CA GLN A 632 15.29 -16.77 -29.51
C GLN A 632 14.18 -17.18 -30.49
N GLY A 633 12.94 -16.93 -30.11
CA GLY A 633 11.79 -17.25 -30.94
C GLY A 633 10.47 -16.85 -30.28
N PHE A 634 9.45 -16.62 -31.12
CA PHE A 634 8.06 -16.62 -30.68
C PHE A 634 7.60 -18.08 -30.46
N VAL A 635 6.75 -18.30 -29.47
CA VAL A 635 6.09 -19.59 -29.16
C VAL A 635 4.58 -19.39 -29.19
N PRO A 636 3.75 -20.44 -29.37
CA PRO A 636 2.31 -20.32 -29.20
C PRO A 636 1.96 -19.72 -27.82
N CYS A 637 1.03 -18.77 -27.77
CA CYS A 637 0.56 -18.19 -26.51
C CYS A 637 -0.15 -19.29 -25.69
N ALA A 638 0.19 -19.43 -24.41
CA ALA A 638 -0.31 -20.53 -23.56
C ALA A 638 -1.84 -20.59 -23.39
N TYR A 639 -2.54 -19.50 -23.73
CA TYR A 639 -4.00 -19.33 -23.54
C TYR A 639 -4.79 -19.24 -24.87
N ASP A 640 -4.14 -19.05 -26.02
CA ASP A 640 -4.76 -19.15 -27.36
C ASP A 640 -3.67 -19.51 -28.39
N THR A 641 -3.71 -20.75 -28.88
CA THR A 641 -2.70 -21.29 -29.79
C THR A 641 -2.74 -20.71 -31.20
N ASP A 642 -3.78 -19.94 -31.57
CA ASP A 642 -3.81 -19.19 -32.83
C ASP A 642 -2.92 -17.92 -32.78
N PHE A 643 -2.37 -17.59 -31.61
CA PHE A 643 -1.46 -16.47 -31.41
C PHE A 643 -0.07 -16.96 -30.98
N GLU A 644 0.91 -16.12 -31.26
CA GLU A 644 2.31 -16.33 -30.93
C GLU A 644 2.80 -15.24 -29.98
N CYS A 645 3.36 -15.63 -28.85
CA CYS A 645 3.85 -14.76 -27.79
C CYS A 645 5.37 -14.90 -27.66
N GLY A 646 6.07 -13.81 -27.36
CA GLY A 646 7.54 -13.84 -27.23
C GLY A 646 8.12 -12.48 -26.85
N TYR A 647 9.45 -12.44 -26.73
CA TYR A 647 10.19 -11.20 -26.48
C TYR A 647 11.06 -10.86 -27.69
N ILE A 648 11.00 -9.60 -28.13
CA ILE A 648 11.98 -9.05 -29.07
C ILE A 648 13.02 -8.27 -28.28
N ARG A 649 14.30 -8.59 -28.48
CA ARG A 649 15.41 -7.74 -28.03
C ARG A 649 15.52 -6.53 -28.94
N VAL A 650 15.61 -5.35 -28.34
CA VAL A 650 15.86 -4.09 -29.03
C VAL A 650 17.04 -3.36 -28.38
N PRO A 651 17.83 -2.57 -29.13
CA PRO A 651 18.85 -1.72 -28.54
C PRO A 651 18.26 -0.79 -27.48
N ARG A 652 18.90 -0.70 -26.30
CA ARG A 652 18.54 0.30 -25.27
C ARG A 652 18.71 1.72 -25.80
N ASN A 653 19.74 1.92 -26.62
CA ASN A 653 20.03 3.17 -27.31
C ASN A 653 20.26 2.90 -28.80
N TYR A 654 19.33 3.32 -29.64
CA TYR A 654 19.40 3.15 -31.10
C TYR A 654 20.51 3.99 -31.75
N PHE A 655 21.07 4.98 -31.06
CA PHE A 655 22.22 5.77 -31.52
C PHE A 655 23.56 5.23 -31.01
N ASN A 656 23.55 4.33 -30.02
CA ASN A 656 24.74 3.64 -29.53
C ASN A 656 24.43 2.20 -29.10
N ALA A 657 24.45 1.27 -30.05
CA ALA A 657 24.17 -0.15 -29.78
C ALA A 657 25.17 -0.83 -28.81
N SER A 658 26.28 -0.19 -28.43
CA SER A 658 27.18 -0.73 -27.39
C SER A 658 26.61 -0.63 -25.97
N GLU A 659 25.53 0.13 -25.75
CA GLU A 659 24.82 0.24 -24.46
C GLU A 659 23.88 -0.95 -24.18
N GLY A 660 23.88 -1.96 -25.05
CA GLY A 660 23.20 -3.24 -24.86
C GLY A 660 21.72 -3.24 -25.23
N GLU A 661 21.04 -4.34 -24.90
CA GLU A 661 19.67 -4.63 -25.34
C GLU A 661 18.67 -4.67 -24.18
N THR A 662 17.40 -4.42 -24.49
CA THR A 662 16.26 -4.61 -23.60
C THR A 662 15.21 -5.47 -24.28
N GLU A 663 14.51 -6.28 -23.50
CA GLU A 663 13.47 -7.18 -24.02
C GLU A 663 12.11 -6.47 -24.02
N VAL A 664 11.36 -6.68 -25.10
CA VAL A 664 10.04 -6.10 -25.36
C VAL A 664 9.07 -7.25 -25.56
N TYR A 665 8.18 -7.47 -24.60
CA TYR A 665 7.16 -8.51 -24.72
C TYR A 665 6.17 -8.16 -25.83
N ILE A 666 5.88 -9.11 -26.71
CA ILE A 666 4.97 -8.96 -27.84
C ILE A 666 4.08 -10.21 -27.99
N ALA A 667 2.78 -9.98 -28.15
CA ALA A 667 1.83 -10.95 -28.71
C ALA A 667 1.59 -10.64 -30.20
N ARG A 668 1.52 -11.69 -31.03
CA ARG A 668 1.37 -11.65 -32.50
C ARG A 668 0.24 -12.58 -32.94
N TYR A 669 -0.70 -12.10 -33.74
CA TYR A 669 -1.52 -12.96 -34.60
C TYR A 669 -0.80 -13.13 -35.94
N PRO A 670 -0.34 -14.32 -36.34
CA PRO A 670 0.35 -14.51 -37.62
C PRO A 670 -0.62 -14.42 -38.80
N ALA A 671 -0.12 -13.94 -39.95
CA ALA A 671 -0.87 -13.95 -41.20
C ALA A 671 -1.26 -15.40 -41.61
N PRO A 672 -2.55 -15.73 -41.86
CA PRO A 672 -2.98 -17.10 -42.18
C PRO A 672 -2.38 -17.68 -43.47
N ASP A 673 -1.96 -16.82 -44.41
CA ASP A 673 -1.22 -17.21 -45.60
C ASP A 673 0.14 -16.52 -45.63
N GLN A 674 1.13 -17.17 -45.02
CA GLN A 674 2.51 -16.69 -45.00
C GLN A 674 3.12 -16.55 -46.41
N GLY A 675 2.60 -17.28 -47.41
CA GLY A 675 3.01 -17.14 -48.82
C GLY A 675 2.49 -15.88 -49.51
N LYS A 676 1.50 -15.20 -48.91
CA LYS A 676 0.97 -13.91 -49.39
C LYS A 676 1.20 -12.74 -48.42
N ARG A 677 1.84 -12.98 -47.28
CA ARG A 677 2.12 -12.00 -46.21
C ARG A 677 2.89 -10.79 -46.72
N ILE A 678 2.42 -9.60 -46.35
CA ILE A 678 3.02 -8.29 -46.69
C ILE A 678 3.99 -7.83 -45.58
N GLY A 679 3.64 -8.06 -44.31
CA GLY A 679 4.47 -7.65 -43.17
C GLY A 679 3.77 -7.82 -41.82
N SER A 680 4.26 -7.12 -40.81
CA SER A 680 3.61 -7.01 -39.49
C SER A 680 2.97 -5.62 -39.33
N LEU A 681 1.68 -5.59 -39.04
CA LEU A 681 0.95 -4.41 -38.59
C LEU A 681 1.04 -4.34 -37.05
N PHE A 682 1.94 -3.50 -36.56
CA PHE A 682 1.97 -3.15 -35.15
C PHE A 682 0.80 -2.23 -34.81
N ILE A 683 0.06 -2.54 -33.76
CA ILE A 683 -1.10 -1.75 -33.32
C ILE A 683 -0.89 -1.23 -31.90
N ASN A 684 -1.62 -0.17 -31.54
CA ASN A 684 -1.50 0.49 -30.25
C ASN A 684 -2.90 0.88 -29.73
N ALA A 685 -3.10 0.77 -28.41
CA ALA A 685 -4.39 0.94 -27.76
C ALA A 685 -4.69 2.36 -27.24
N GLY A 686 -3.83 3.34 -27.56
CA GLY A 686 -3.90 4.67 -26.95
C GLY A 686 -3.53 4.63 -25.46
N GLY A 687 -4.09 5.54 -24.67
CA GLY A 687 -3.74 5.77 -23.26
C GLY A 687 -2.84 7.00 -23.11
N PRO A 688 -1.49 6.90 -23.22
CA PRO A 688 -0.68 5.68 -23.22
C PRO A 688 -0.80 4.87 -21.93
N GLY A 689 -0.45 3.57 -21.99
CA GLY A 689 -0.44 2.66 -20.85
C GLY A 689 -1.22 1.38 -21.06
N ASN A 690 -2.21 1.41 -21.94
CA ASN A 690 -3.01 0.25 -22.27
C ASN A 690 -2.17 -0.82 -23.02
N PRO A 691 -2.21 -2.09 -22.57
CA PRO A 691 -1.59 -3.22 -23.27
C PRO A 691 -1.99 -3.32 -24.76
N ALA A 692 -1.08 -2.90 -25.63
CA ALA A 692 -1.15 -3.14 -27.06
C ALA A 692 -1.12 -4.64 -27.42
N SER A 693 -0.59 -5.51 -26.55
CA SER A 693 -0.66 -6.97 -26.69
C SER A 693 -2.10 -7.45 -26.53
N SER A 694 -2.83 -6.93 -25.54
CA SER A 694 -4.24 -7.24 -25.34
C SER A 694 -5.08 -6.74 -26.50
N LEU A 695 -4.77 -5.57 -27.08
CA LEU A 695 -5.40 -5.14 -28.33
C LEU A 695 -5.04 -6.08 -29.50
N ALA A 696 -3.79 -6.53 -29.65
CA ALA A 696 -3.39 -7.48 -30.68
C ALA A 696 -4.12 -8.82 -30.55
N LEU A 697 -4.23 -9.33 -29.32
CA LEU A 697 -5.01 -10.52 -28.96
C LEU A 697 -6.53 -10.33 -29.14
N MET A 698 -7.04 -9.09 -29.17
CA MET A 698 -8.47 -8.76 -29.29
C MET A 698 -8.88 -8.56 -30.75
N MET A 699 -8.15 -7.67 -31.42
CA MET A 699 -8.44 -7.25 -32.78
C MET A 699 -7.64 -8.02 -33.82
N GLY A 700 -6.72 -8.92 -33.44
CA GLY A 700 -5.91 -9.72 -34.38
C GLY A 700 -6.75 -10.55 -35.35
N LYS A 701 -7.65 -11.40 -34.84
CA LYS A 701 -8.58 -12.20 -35.64
C LYS A 701 -9.53 -11.31 -36.50
N PRO A 702 -10.17 -10.24 -35.95
CA PRO A 702 -10.92 -9.25 -36.74
C PRO A 702 -10.13 -8.50 -37.84
N PHE A 703 -8.99 -7.89 -37.50
CA PHE A 703 -8.16 -7.12 -38.42
C PHE A 703 -7.51 -8.01 -39.48
N SER A 704 -7.11 -9.23 -39.13
CA SER A 704 -6.67 -10.20 -40.14
C SER A 704 -7.76 -10.45 -41.19
N ARG A 705 -9.04 -10.59 -40.80
CA ARG A 705 -10.15 -10.70 -41.77
C ARG A 705 -10.36 -9.40 -42.56
N MET A 706 -10.25 -8.23 -41.91
CA MET A 706 -10.39 -6.92 -42.55
C MET A 706 -9.28 -6.63 -43.58
N PHE A 707 -8.07 -7.15 -43.37
CA PHE A 707 -6.90 -6.97 -44.22
C PHE A 707 -6.52 -8.25 -44.98
N GLU A 708 -7.51 -9.03 -45.43
CA GLU A 708 -7.38 -10.22 -46.31
C GLU A 708 -6.35 -11.29 -45.85
N GLY A 709 -6.08 -11.37 -44.54
CA GLY A 709 -5.08 -12.28 -43.97
C GLY A 709 -3.63 -11.93 -44.34
N ARG A 710 -3.36 -10.69 -44.76
CA ARG A 710 -2.09 -10.28 -45.38
C ARG A 710 -1.03 -9.76 -44.40
N PHE A 711 -1.38 -9.51 -43.15
CA PHE A 711 -0.47 -8.98 -42.13
C PHE A 711 -0.50 -9.84 -40.87
N ASP A 712 0.66 -9.95 -40.20
CA ASP A 712 0.65 -10.31 -38.78
C ASP A 712 0.17 -9.09 -37.96
N ILE A 713 -0.56 -9.28 -36.85
CA ILE A 713 -1.06 -8.19 -35.99
C ILE A 713 -0.38 -8.25 -34.62
N ALA A 714 0.28 -7.19 -34.12
CA ALA A 714 1.15 -7.30 -32.93
C ALA A 714 1.19 -6.11 -31.95
N GLY A 715 1.50 -6.36 -30.66
CA GLY A 715 1.66 -5.34 -29.59
C GLY A 715 2.14 -5.87 -28.21
N ARG A 716 2.36 -4.98 -27.21
CA ARG A 716 3.02 -5.19 -25.87
C ARG A 716 2.12 -5.05 -24.61
N ALA A 717 2.45 -5.71 -23.48
CA ALA A 717 1.76 -5.64 -22.17
C ALA A 717 2.36 -4.67 -21.11
N VAL A 718 1.62 -4.43 -20.00
CA VAL A 718 1.95 -3.47 -18.90
C VAL A 718 1.59 -3.92 -17.45
N ILE A 719 0.78 -4.97 -17.23
CA ILE A 719 0.25 -5.34 -15.87
C ILE A 719 1.26 -6.08 -14.95
N GLU A 720 2.41 -6.50 -15.50
CA GLU A 720 3.38 -7.44 -14.91
C GLU A 720 3.81 -7.18 -13.45
N ALA A 721 4.03 -5.92 -13.07
CA ALA A 721 4.52 -5.55 -11.72
C ALA A 721 3.53 -5.90 -10.59
N GLN A 722 2.22 -5.76 -10.81
CA GLN A 722 1.20 -6.10 -9.80
C GLN A 722 1.18 -7.61 -9.52
N ASN A 723 1.37 -8.43 -10.55
CA ASN A 723 1.47 -9.89 -10.40
C ASN A 723 2.80 -10.33 -9.77
N ALA A 724 3.87 -9.54 -9.87
CA ALA A 724 5.12 -9.80 -9.17
C ALA A 724 4.99 -9.57 -7.65
N GLU A 725 4.32 -8.47 -7.23
CA GLU A 725 3.98 -8.25 -5.82
C GLU A 725 3.03 -9.32 -5.27
N TRP A 726 2.02 -9.74 -6.06
CA TRP A 726 1.08 -10.80 -5.68
C TRP A 726 1.77 -12.15 -5.46
N LEU A 727 2.69 -12.55 -6.35
CA LEU A 727 3.49 -13.76 -6.18
C LEU A 727 4.39 -13.69 -4.93
N ALA A 728 5.00 -12.53 -4.65
CA ALA A 728 5.82 -12.34 -3.46
C ALA A 728 4.99 -12.45 -2.17
N LEU A 729 3.75 -11.92 -2.17
CA LEU A 729 2.81 -12.04 -1.05
C LEU A 729 2.36 -13.48 -0.83
N LEU A 730 1.92 -14.18 -1.88
CA LEU A 730 1.53 -15.60 -1.80
C LEU A 730 2.68 -16.46 -1.26
N LYS A 731 3.92 -16.23 -1.73
CA LYS A 731 5.11 -16.91 -1.21
C LYS A 731 5.35 -16.64 0.27
N ALA A 732 5.23 -15.38 0.70
CA ALA A 732 5.35 -15.02 2.12
C ALA A 732 4.29 -15.74 2.98
N THR A 733 3.05 -15.84 2.49
CA THR A 733 1.92 -16.52 3.14
C THR A 733 2.15 -18.03 3.26
N PHE A 734 2.53 -18.72 2.19
CA PHE A 734 2.75 -20.17 2.23
C PHE A 734 3.97 -20.58 3.07
N GLU A 735 5.09 -19.86 2.97
CA GLU A 735 6.24 -20.11 3.86
C GLU A 735 5.89 -19.84 5.34
N THR A 736 5.14 -18.77 5.62
CA THR A 736 4.60 -18.46 6.95
C THR A 736 3.75 -19.60 7.52
N CYS A 737 2.99 -20.30 6.67
CA CYS A 737 2.18 -21.45 7.05
C CYS A 737 3.03 -22.70 7.26
N ILE A 738 4.03 -22.96 6.41
CA ILE A 738 4.99 -24.07 6.57
C ILE A 738 5.78 -23.97 7.87
N ASP A 739 6.12 -22.76 8.33
CA ASP A 739 6.81 -22.53 9.61
C ASP A 739 5.90 -22.63 10.85
N ALA A 740 4.57 -22.69 10.67
CA ALA A 740 3.63 -22.62 11.79
C ALA A 740 3.62 -23.93 12.62
N PRO A 741 3.54 -23.87 13.96
CA PRO A 741 3.39 -25.07 14.78
C PRO A 741 2.14 -25.88 14.40
N GLY A 742 2.34 -27.11 13.91
CA GLY A 742 1.28 -27.96 13.35
C GLY A 742 1.28 -28.06 11.82
N SER A 743 2.19 -27.37 11.12
CA SER A 743 2.30 -27.41 9.65
C SER A 743 2.57 -28.80 9.05
N ASP A 744 3.10 -29.72 9.86
CA ASP A 744 3.23 -31.14 9.52
C ASP A 744 1.90 -31.76 9.08
N ASP A 745 0.75 -31.27 9.57
CA ASP A 745 -0.56 -31.84 9.25
C ASP A 745 -1.12 -31.36 7.90
N ILE A 746 -0.53 -30.31 7.27
CA ILE A 746 -1.02 -29.72 6.00
C ILE A 746 -1.06 -30.77 4.87
N LYS A 747 -0.12 -31.73 4.87
CA LYS A 747 -0.06 -32.82 3.88
C LYS A 747 -1.25 -33.78 3.91
N TYR A 748 -2.13 -33.69 4.91
CA TYR A 748 -3.38 -34.44 5.00
C TYR A 748 -4.62 -33.63 4.54
N MET A 749 -4.46 -32.37 4.13
CA MET A 749 -5.59 -31.49 3.74
C MET A 749 -6.07 -31.65 2.28
N SER A 750 -5.81 -32.77 1.60
CA SER A 750 -6.29 -33.00 0.23
C SER A 750 -7.76 -33.46 0.20
N SER A 751 -8.47 -33.16 -0.90
CA SER A 751 -9.84 -33.68 -1.13
C SER A 751 -9.89 -35.21 -1.12
N ALA A 752 -8.80 -35.88 -1.49
CA ALA A 752 -8.67 -37.33 -1.42
C ALA A 752 -8.70 -37.84 0.03
N THR A 753 -8.02 -37.16 0.96
CA THR A 753 -8.10 -37.49 2.40
C THR A 753 -9.51 -37.26 2.94
N VAL A 754 -10.12 -36.11 2.63
CA VAL A 754 -11.50 -35.81 3.06
C VAL A 754 -12.50 -36.84 2.51
N ALA A 755 -12.30 -37.34 1.29
CA ALA A 755 -13.09 -38.43 0.74
C ALA A 755 -12.92 -39.74 1.52
N ARG A 756 -11.70 -40.07 2.00
CA ARG A 756 -11.47 -41.21 2.91
C ARG A 756 -12.11 -41.00 4.28
N ASP A 757 -12.08 -39.78 4.82
CA ASP A 757 -12.69 -39.47 6.10
C ASP A 757 -14.21 -39.64 6.05
N ILE A 758 -14.86 -39.26 4.94
CA ILE A 758 -16.28 -39.49 4.70
C ILE A 758 -16.59 -41.00 4.56
N ASP A 759 -15.80 -41.75 3.78
CA ASP A 759 -15.93 -43.21 3.65
C ASP A 759 -15.79 -43.93 5.01
N TYR A 760 -14.84 -43.49 5.84
CA TYR A 760 -14.64 -43.97 7.20
C TYR A 760 -15.77 -43.57 8.14
N MET A 761 -16.26 -42.33 8.08
CA MET A 761 -17.41 -41.88 8.86
C MET A 761 -18.67 -42.69 8.52
N THR A 762 -18.97 -42.93 7.24
CA THR A 762 -20.06 -43.84 6.82
C THR A 762 -19.85 -45.24 7.40
N THR A 763 -18.62 -45.77 7.38
CA THR A 763 -18.30 -47.07 8.00
C THR A 763 -18.47 -47.10 9.53
N VAL A 764 -18.24 -45.99 10.23
CA VAL A 764 -18.37 -45.89 11.70
C VAL A 764 -19.81 -45.64 12.14
N LEU A 765 -20.57 -44.82 11.39
CA LEU A 765 -21.94 -44.43 11.72
C LEU A 765 -22.96 -45.51 11.29
N ASP A 766 -22.90 -45.93 10.03
CA ASP A 766 -23.91 -46.79 9.40
C ASP A 766 -23.43 -48.25 9.23
N GLY A 767 -22.13 -48.50 9.44
CA GLY A 767 -21.51 -49.82 9.42
C GLY A 767 -20.66 -50.08 8.16
N LYS A 768 -19.83 -51.12 8.23
CA LYS A 768 -18.76 -51.38 7.25
C LYS A 768 -19.21 -51.36 5.79
N ASP A 769 -20.35 -52.01 5.50
CA ASP A 769 -20.86 -52.21 4.15
C ASP A 769 -21.90 -51.14 3.74
N ALA A 770 -22.01 -50.05 4.51
CA ALA A 770 -22.95 -48.97 4.24
C ALA A 770 -22.51 -48.13 3.02
N LEU A 771 -23.51 -47.66 2.28
CA LEU A 771 -23.33 -46.81 1.10
C LEU A 771 -23.26 -45.34 1.50
N ILE A 772 -22.35 -44.61 0.87
CA ILE A 772 -22.12 -43.18 1.07
C ILE A 772 -23.33 -42.41 0.54
N ASN A 773 -23.96 -41.63 1.42
CA ASN A 773 -25.00 -40.66 1.09
C ASN A 773 -24.43 -39.27 1.33
N TYR A 774 -24.43 -38.40 0.31
CA TYR A 774 -23.66 -37.16 0.33
C TYR A 774 -24.30 -36.08 -0.55
N TRP A 775 -24.61 -34.93 0.03
CA TRP A 775 -24.92 -33.71 -0.70
C TRP A 775 -23.74 -32.73 -0.61
N GLY A 776 -23.28 -32.24 -1.76
CA GLY A 776 -22.14 -31.32 -1.84
C GLY A 776 -22.40 -30.16 -2.80
N PRO A 777 -22.70 -28.95 -2.29
CA PRO A 777 -22.71 -27.73 -3.07
C PRO A 777 -21.28 -27.19 -3.31
N SER A 778 -21.06 -26.44 -4.40
CA SER A 778 -19.81 -25.69 -4.66
C SER A 778 -18.58 -26.60 -4.74
N TYR A 779 -17.49 -26.31 -4.01
CA TYR A 779 -16.35 -27.22 -3.80
C TYR A 779 -16.78 -28.63 -3.31
N GLY A 780 -17.91 -28.76 -2.60
CA GLY A 780 -18.50 -30.06 -2.28
C GLY A 780 -18.84 -30.91 -3.52
N SER A 781 -19.03 -30.31 -4.69
CA SER A 781 -19.17 -31.06 -5.94
C SER A 781 -17.87 -31.76 -6.38
N VAL A 782 -16.69 -31.19 -6.04
CA VAL A 782 -15.38 -31.84 -6.24
C VAL A 782 -15.28 -33.05 -5.32
N LEU A 783 -15.56 -32.88 -4.03
CA LEU A 783 -15.60 -33.98 -3.06
C LEU A 783 -16.58 -35.07 -3.48
N GLY A 784 -17.78 -34.72 -3.95
CA GLY A 784 -18.75 -35.68 -4.49
C GLY A 784 -18.20 -36.48 -5.68
N GLN A 785 -17.50 -35.82 -6.61
CA GLN A 785 -16.83 -36.49 -7.74
C GLN A 785 -15.66 -37.37 -7.31
N TYR A 786 -14.91 -36.99 -6.28
CA TYR A 786 -13.85 -37.81 -5.68
C TYR A 786 -14.45 -39.05 -5.02
N LEU A 787 -15.46 -38.89 -4.14
CA LEU A 787 -16.14 -39.99 -3.45
C LEU A 787 -16.62 -41.07 -4.40
N VAL A 788 -17.31 -40.70 -5.48
CA VAL A 788 -17.91 -41.69 -6.40
C VAL A 788 -16.90 -42.36 -7.33
N ASN A 789 -15.74 -41.76 -7.60
CA ASN A 789 -14.70 -42.39 -8.43
C ASN A 789 -13.61 -43.11 -7.59
N MET A 790 -13.40 -42.71 -6.32
CA MET A 790 -12.56 -43.44 -5.37
C MET A 790 -13.29 -44.64 -4.76
N PHE A 791 -14.61 -44.56 -4.59
CA PHE A 791 -15.45 -45.60 -3.99
C PHE A 791 -16.71 -45.93 -4.84
N PRO A 792 -16.57 -46.30 -6.12
CA PRO A 792 -17.71 -46.51 -7.05
C PRO A 792 -18.69 -47.61 -6.58
N ASP A 793 -18.20 -48.61 -5.85
CA ASP A 793 -18.98 -49.69 -5.25
C ASP A 793 -19.68 -49.29 -3.93
N ARG A 794 -19.44 -48.09 -3.39
CA ARG A 794 -20.09 -47.56 -2.17
C ARG A 794 -21.03 -46.38 -2.42
N VAL A 795 -21.31 -46.02 -3.68
CA VAL A 795 -22.23 -44.91 -4.00
C VAL A 795 -23.68 -45.27 -3.60
N GLY A 796 -24.29 -44.49 -2.72
CA GLY A 796 -25.67 -44.64 -2.24
C GLY A 796 -26.61 -43.61 -2.86
N ARG A 797 -26.78 -42.48 -2.18
CA ARG A 797 -27.45 -41.28 -2.67
C ARG A 797 -26.48 -40.10 -2.62
N VAL A 798 -25.77 -39.90 -3.73
CA VAL A 798 -24.85 -38.78 -3.89
C VAL A 798 -25.48 -37.75 -4.83
N ALA A 799 -25.54 -36.49 -4.38
CA ALA A 799 -26.00 -35.37 -5.18
C ALA A 799 -25.02 -34.20 -5.10
N ILE A 800 -24.62 -33.66 -6.25
CA ILE A 800 -23.72 -32.51 -6.35
C ILE A 800 -24.45 -31.29 -6.93
N ASP A 801 -24.17 -30.10 -6.40
CA ASP A 801 -24.88 -28.86 -6.74
C ASP A 801 -23.87 -27.71 -6.98
N GLY A 802 -24.04 -26.88 -8.01
CA GLY A 802 -23.06 -25.84 -8.33
C GLY A 802 -21.68 -26.47 -8.61
N VAL A 803 -21.54 -27.05 -9.80
CA VAL A 803 -20.53 -28.07 -10.10
C VAL A 803 -19.23 -27.45 -10.60
N VAL A 804 -18.11 -27.79 -9.94
CA VAL A 804 -16.75 -27.64 -10.47
C VAL A 804 -16.38 -28.91 -11.24
N ASP A 805 -15.70 -28.83 -12.38
CA ASP A 805 -15.12 -30.02 -13.01
C ASP A 805 -13.91 -30.54 -12.20
N ALA A 806 -14.07 -31.65 -11.47
CA ALA A 806 -13.02 -32.26 -10.66
C ALA A 806 -11.80 -32.76 -11.48
N HIS A 807 -11.97 -33.01 -12.78
CA HIS A 807 -10.83 -33.34 -13.65
C HIS A 807 -9.93 -32.13 -13.87
N MET A 808 -10.50 -30.95 -14.14
CA MET A 808 -9.76 -29.70 -14.33
C MET A 808 -9.17 -29.21 -12.99
N TRP A 809 -9.95 -29.25 -11.90
CA TRP A 809 -9.48 -28.98 -10.54
C TRP A 809 -8.27 -29.83 -10.13
N SER A 810 -8.21 -31.10 -10.51
CA SER A 810 -7.08 -31.97 -10.16
C SER A 810 -5.92 -31.91 -11.17
N ASN A 811 -6.17 -31.82 -12.48
CA ASN A 811 -5.14 -32.00 -13.51
C ASN A 811 -4.56 -30.71 -14.09
N GLU A 812 -5.19 -29.55 -13.87
CA GLU A 812 -4.75 -28.26 -14.40
C GLU A 812 -4.23 -27.33 -13.27
N PRO A 813 -3.25 -26.45 -13.53
CA PRO A 813 -2.81 -25.45 -12.56
C PRO A 813 -3.90 -24.41 -12.26
N SER A 814 -4.02 -23.95 -11.02
CA SER A 814 -5.21 -23.14 -10.61
C SER A 814 -5.36 -21.79 -11.30
N HIS A 815 -4.27 -21.18 -11.76
CA HIS A 815 -4.32 -19.96 -12.56
C HIS A 815 -4.98 -20.15 -13.95
N MET A 816 -5.23 -21.38 -14.38
CA MET A 816 -6.01 -21.69 -15.60
C MET A 816 -7.52 -21.72 -15.33
N TRP A 817 -7.95 -22.14 -14.12
CA TRP A 817 -9.34 -22.48 -13.82
C TRP A 817 -10.31 -21.31 -14.01
N LEU A 818 -9.88 -20.10 -13.59
CA LEU A 818 -10.69 -18.87 -13.56
C LEU A 818 -11.33 -18.54 -14.91
N ALA A 819 -10.65 -18.84 -16.02
CA ALA A 819 -11.17 -18.63 -17.37
C ALA A 819 -12.35 -19.54 -17.74
N SER A 820 -12.50 -20.69 -17.06
CA SER A 820 -13.63 -21.61 -17.23
C SER A 820 -14.72 -21.42 -16.17
N MET A 821 -14.38 -20.89 -15.00
CA MET A 821 -15.31 -20.60 -13.90
C MET A 821 -16.17 -19.36 -14.19
N LEU A 822 -15.62 -18.36 -14.89
CA LEU A 822 -16.33 -17.10 -15.20
C LEU A 822 -17.23 -17.14 -16.46
N ASP A 823 -17.42 -18.30 -17.08
CA ASP A 823 -18.19 -18.48 -18.34
C ASP A 823 -19.59 -17.85 -18.30
N ALA A 824 -20.28 -17.93 -17.16
CA ALA A 824 -21.61 -17.36 -16.97
C ALA A 824 -21.63 -16.00 -16.24
N ALA A 825 -20.47 -15.45 -15.82
CA ALA A 825 -20.42 -14.29 -14.92
C ALA A 825 -21.00 -13.00 -15.54
N GLU A 826 -20.74 -12.74 -16.83
CA GLU A 826 -21.35 -11.59 -17.53
C GLU A 826 -22.86 -11.80 -17.75
N ALA A 827 -23.28 -13.02 -18.11
CA ALA A 827 -24.70 -13.35 -18.33
C ALA A 827 -25.53 -13.25 -17.03
N ASN A 828 -24.96 -13.68 -15.91
CA ASN A 828 -25.48 -13.47 -14.56
C ASN A 828 -25.69 -11.97 -14.29
N TYR A 829 -24.64 -11.16 -14.47
CA TYR A 829 -24.71 -9.70 -14.25
C TYR A 829 -25.74 -9.01 -15.16
N GLU A 830 -25.77 -9.33 -16.45
CA GLU A 830 -26.77 -8.80 -17.39
C GLU A 830 -28.20 -9.18 -16.98
N TYR A 831 -28.42 -10.41 -16.52
CA TYR A 831 -29.71 -10.86 -16.04
C TYR A 831 -30.15 -10.13 -14.76
N VAL A 832 -29.26 -10.00 -13.76
CA VAL A 832 -29.57 -9.30 -12.49
C VAL A 832 -29.87 -7.83 -12.75
N ILE A 833 -29.11 -7.16 -13.62
CA ILE A 833 -29.36 -5.76 -13.99
C ILE A 833 -30.62 -5.59 -14.88
N LYS A 834 -31.00 -6.62 -15.65
CA LYS A 834 -32.32 -6.68 -16.30
C LYS A 834 -33.45 -6.78 -15.27
N LYS A 835 -33.32 -7.61 -14.24
CA LYS A 835 -34.31 -7.67 -13.15
C LYS A 835 -34.38 -6.38 -12.34
N CYS A 836 -33.24 -5.73 -12.08
CA CYS A 836 -33.16 -4.38 -11.50
C CYS A 836 -34.00 -3.36 -12.30
N GLY A 837 -33.86 -3.33 -13.62
CA GLY A 837 -34.65 -2.49 -14.51
C GLY A 837 -36.15 -2.83 -14.50
N GLU A 838 -36.51 -4.12 -14.49
CA GLU A 838 -37.92 -4.59 -14.42
C GLU A 838 -38.62 -4.17 -13.11
N VAL A 839 -37.93 -4.22 -11.96
CA VAL A 839 -38.52 -3.85 -10.65
C VAL A 839 -38.55 -2.33 -10.43
N GLY A 840 -37.48 -1.63 -10.82
CA GLY A 840 -37.34 -0.17 -10.68
C GLY A 840 -36.73 0.30 -9.34
N PRO A 841 -36.61 1.63 -9.13
CA PRO A 841 -35.89 2.25 -8.01
C PRO A 841 -36.38 1.84 -6.61
N GLU A 842 -37.64 1.42 -6.49
CA GLU A 842 -38.26 0.97 -5.24
C GLU A 842 -37.60 -0.31 -4.67
N TYR A 843 -37.01 -1.15 -5.53
CA TYR A 843 -36.36 -2.41 -5.14
C TYR A 843 -34.91 -2.52 -5.62
N CYS A 844 -34.47 -1.66 -6.55
CA CYS A 844 -33.09 -1.62 -7.03
C CYS A 844 -32.61 -0.16 -7.24
N ALA A 845 -31.74 0.31 -6.34
CA ALA A 845 -31.22 1.69 -6.38
C ALA A 845 -30.42 2.06 -7.65
N LEU A 846 -29.95 1.07 -8.44
CA LEU A 846 -29.27 1.33 -9.71
C LEU A 846 -30.23 1.71 -10.86
N ALA A 847 -31.54 1.44 -10.75
CA ALA A 847 -32.52 1.75 -11.79
C ALA A 847 -33.20 3.11 -11.55
N ASN A 848 -33.12 4.03 -12.51
CA ASN A 848 -33.72 5.37 -12.39
C ASN A 848 -35.24 5.36 -12.56
N THR A 849 -35.76 4.37 -13.30
CA THR A 849 -37.19 4.23 -13.63
C THR A 849 -37.56 2.77 -13.76
N LYS A 850 -38.78 2.40 -13.35
CA LYS A 850 -39.32 1.06 -13.62
C LYS A 850 -39.46 0.83 -15.12
N GLY A 851 -38.91 -0.27 -15.62
CA GLY A 851 -38.75 -0.56 -17.04
C GLY A 851 -37.52 0.06 -17.71
N GLU A 852 -36.50 0.51 -16.95
CA GLU A 852 -35.24 0.95 -17.55
C GLU A 852 -34.50 -0.23 -18.23
N SER A 853 -33.94 0.01 -19.41
CA SER A 853 -33.14 -0.99 -20.14
C SER A 853 -31.86 -1.31 -19.40
N HIS A 854 -31.58 -2.59 -19.15
CA HIS A 854 -30.34 -3.06 -18.51
C HIS A 854 -29.08 -2.45 -19.13
N THR A 855 -29.01 -2.34 -20.45
CA THR A 855 -27.88 -1.71 -21.17
C THR A 855 -27.59 -0.26 -20.73
N LYS A 856 -28.59 0.50 -20.26
CA LYS A 856 -28.39 1.86 -19.73
C LYS A 856 -27.89 1.85 -18.29
N ILE A 857 -28.36 0.91 -17.48
CA ILE A 857 -27.90 0.74 -16.10
C ILE A 857 -26.46 0.23 -16.11
N ILE A 858 -26.17 -0.78 -16.94
CA ILE A 858 -24.83 -1.34 -17.17
C ILE A 858 -23.87 -0.24 -17.62
N ALA A 859 -24.18 0.51 -18.69
CA ALA A 859 -23.32 1.60 -19.16
C ALA A 859 -23.05 2.64 -18.05
N ARG A 860 -24.08 3.01 -17.27
CA ARG A 860 -23.95 3.95 -16.15
C ARG A 860 -23.10 3.42 -14.98
N VAL A 861 -23.05 2.10 -14.77
CA VAL A 861 -22.16 1.44 -13.80
C VAL A 861 -20.75 1.29 -14.36
N ASP A 862 -20.59 0.91 -15.63
CA ASP A 862 -19.29 0.82 -16.30
C ASP A 862 -18.61 2.21 -16.35
N ASP A 863 -19.34 3.27 -16.69
CA ASP A 863 -18.89 4.68 -16.62
C ASP A 863 -18.37 5.04 -15.22
N PHE A 864 -18.99 4.52 -14.16
CA PHE A 864 -18.58 4.74 -12.76
C PHE A 864 -17.35 3.90 -12.38
N LEU A 865 -17.28 2.65 -12.84
CA LEU A 865 -16.11 1.79 -12.65
C LEU A 865 -14.88 2.32 -13.37
N ASP A 866 -15.04 2.94 -14.53
CA ASP A 866 -13.94 3.54 -15.28
C ASP A 866 -13.55 4.91 -14.67
N GLN A 867 -14.51 5.70 -14.17
CA GLN A 867 -14.22 6.85 -13.30
C GLN A 867 -13.41 6.46 -12.05
N LEU A 868 -13.71 5.34 -11.40
CA LEU A 868 -12.94 4.81 -10.26
C LEU A 868 -11.58 4.19 -10.64
N TYR A 869 -11.29 4.03 -11.94
CA TYR A 869 -9.98 3.64 -12.45
C TYR A 869 -9.13 4.87 -12.82
N ASP A 870 -9.76 5.92 -13.36
CA ASP A 870 -9.09 7.19 -13.64
C ASP A 870 -8.90 8.08 -12.40
N ALA A 871 -9.81 8.00 -11.44
CA ALA A 871 -9.76 8.69 -10.15
C ALA A 871 -10.39 7.83 -9.03
N PRO A 872 -9.62 6.97 -8.34
CA PRO A 872 -10.09 6.22 -7.18
C PRO A 872 -10.71 7.16 -6.13
N ALA A 873 -11.80 6.77 -5.50
CA ALA A 873 -12.51 7.65 -4.59
C ALA A 873 -11.92 7.62 -3.17
N SER A 874 -12.07 8.71 -2.42
CA SER A 874 -11.81 8.73 -0.98
C SER A 874 -13.09 8.39 -0.20
N ALA A 875 -12.97 7.53 0.81
CA ALA A 875 -14.03 7.20 1.76
C ALA A 875 -13.62 7.63 3.18
N PRO A 876 -13.50 8.95 3.47
CA PRO A 876 -12.99 9.46 4.75
C PRO A 876 -13.95 9.26 5.94
N HIS A 877 -15.21 8.92 5.68
CA HIS A 877 -16.29 8.82 6.68
C HIS A 877 -16.82 7.40 6.87
N ALA A 878 -16.30 6.42 6.14
CA ALA A 878 -16.56 5.01 6.44
C ALA A 878 -15.98 4.65 7.83
N PRO A 879 -16.45 3.60 8.50
CA PRO A 879 -15.94 3.15 9.82
C PRO A 879 -14.42 2.91 9.84
N ARG A 880 -13.82 2.75 8.66
CA ARG A 880 -12.40 3.03 8.42
C ARG A 880 -12.23 3.99 7.25
N PRO A 881 -11.52 5.11 7.43
CA PRO A 881 -11.05 5.89 6.30
C PRO A 881 -10.22 5.04 5.33
N GLY A 882 -10.38 5.28 4.04
CA GLY A 882 -9.62 4.58 3.00
C GLY A 882 -9.89 5.08 1.59
N ILE A 883 -9.49 4.28 0.60
CA ILE A 883 -9.70 4.52 -0.83
C ILE A 883 -10.57 3.42 -1.44
N ILE A 884 -11.39 3.79 -2.42
CA ILE A 884 -12.26 2.88 -3.19
C ILE A 884 -11.73 2.82 -4.62
N THR A 885 -11.41 1.63 -5.10
CA THR A 885 -10.87 1.40 -6.46
C THR A 885 -11.87 0.67 -7.34
N SER A 886 -11.73 0.82 -8.66
CA SER A 886 -12.52 0.06 -9.64
C SER A 886 -12.49 -1.46 -9.37
N GLY A 887 -11.32 -2.01 -9.03
CA GLY A 887 -11.14 -3.43 -8.73
C GLY A 887 -11.92 -3.91 -7.49
N ALA A 888 -11.99 -3.08 -6.45
CA ALA A 888 -12.75 -3.37 -5.23
C ALA A 888 -14.27 -3.36 -5.49
N VAL A 889 -14.77 -2.40 -6.26
CA VAL A 889 -16.20 -2.35 -6.62
C VAL A 889 -16.59 -3.46 -7.60
N ARG A 890 -15.70 -3.83 -8.54
CA ARG A 890 -15.88 -5.02 -9.41
C ARG A 890 -15.92 -6.32 -8.61
N ALA A 891 -15.10 -6.45 -7.55
CA ALA A 891 -15.18 -7.58 -6.63
C ALA A 891 -16.50 -7.58 -5.84
N LEU A 892 -16.91 -6.44 -5.28
CA LEU A 892 -18.19 -6.31 -4.59
C LEU A 892 -19.37 -6.68 -5.51
N LEU A 893 -19.38 -6.21 -6.76
CA LEU A 893 -20.39 -6.58 -7.75
C LEU A 893 -20.44 -8.11 -7.96
N TYR A 894 -19.31 -8.73 -8.28
CA TYR A 894 -19.23 -10.18 -8.51
C TYR A 894 -19.68 -11.00 -7.29
N SER A 895 -19.31 -10.60 -6.08
CA SER A 895 -19.74 -11.28 -4.85
C SER A 895 -21.26 -11.21 -4.66
N ARG A 896 -21.84 -10.03 -4.85
CA ARG A 896 -23.23 -9.76 -4.46
C ARG A 896 -24.22 -10.16 -5.55
N THR A 897 -23.81 -10.28 -6.83
CA THR A 897 -24.60 -10.99 -7.85
C THR A 897 -24.47 -12.51 -7.75
N SER A 898 -23.38 -13.03 -7.20
CA SER A 898 -23.26 -14.47 -6.87
C SER A 898 -24.13 -14.87 -5.67
N MET A 899 -24.52 -13.92 -4.80
CA MET A 899 -25.35 -14.15 -3.61
C MET A 899 -26.40 -13.02 -3.38
N PRO A 900 -27.56 -13.06 -4.06
CA PRO A 900 -28.52 -11.95 -4.12
C PRO A 900 -29.10 -11.42 -2.80
N LYS A 901 -28.95 -12.13 -1.65
CA LYS A 901 -29.40 -11.64 -0.32
C LYS A 901 -28.97 -10.19 -0.04
N HIS A 902 -27.72 -9.86 -0.37
CA HIS A 902 -27.10 -8.57 -0.04
C HIS A 902 -27.10 -7.59 -1.24
N LEU A 903 -27.77 -7.95 -2.33
CA LEU A 903 -27.78 -7.19 -3.58
C LEU A 903 -28.29 -5.75 -3.37
N THR A 904 -29.39 -5.58 -2.64
CA THR A 904 -29.98 -4.26 -2.37
C THR A 904 -29.01 -3.33 -1.65
N ARG A 905 -28.40 -3.74 -0.52
CA ARG A 905 -27.42 -2.92 0.23
C ARG A 905 -26.19 -2.59 -0.62
N ALA A 906 -25.71 -3.53 -1.43
CA ALA A 906 -24.59 -3.30 -2.34
C ALA A 906 -24.94 -2.29 -3.45
N TYR A 907 -26.14 -2.39 -4.01
CA TYR A 907 -26.64 -1.51 -5.06
C TYR A 907 -27.00 -0.11 -4.53
N GLU A 908 -27.48 0.01 -3.29
CA GLU A 908 -27.63 1.27 -2.56
C GLU A 908 -26.26 1.94 -2.34
N ALA A 909 -25.27 1.19 -1.85
CA ALA A 909 -23.91 1.70 -1.63
C ALA A 909 -23.21 2.12 -2.94
N ILE A 910 -23.44 1.41 -4.04
CA ILE A 910 -22.91 1.76 -5.36
C ILE A 910 -23.64 2.99 -5.93
N ALA A 911 -24.98 3.05 -5.86
CA ALA A 911 -25.74 4.23 -6.28
C ALA A 911 -25.33 5.49 -5.49
N ALA A 912 -25.20 5.39 -4.16
CA ALA A 912 -24.67 6.46 -3.32
C ALA A 912 -23.24 6.85 -3.71
N GLY A 913 -22.38 5.87 -4.05
CA GLY A 913 -21.04 6.11 -4.58
C GLY A 913 -21.04 6.86 -5.92
N MET A 914 -21.98 6.55 -6.81
CA MET A 914 -22.18 7.23 -8.10
C MET A 914 -22.67 8.68 -7.93
N GLU A 915 -23.36 8.98 -6.82
CA GLU A 915 -23.68 10.35 -6.38
C GLU A 915 -22.55 11.02 -5.56
N GLY A 916 -21.44 10.32 -5.30
CA GLY A 916 -20.25 10.82 -4.61
C GLY A 916 -20.18 10.53 -3.10
N ASN A 917 -21.13 9.77 -2.53
CA ASN A 917 -21.12 9.34 -1.13
C ASN A 917 -20.56 7.92 -0.98
N TYR A 918 -19.25 7.84 -0.80
CA TYR A 918 -18.49 6.58 -0.70
C TYR A 918 -18.56 5.87 0.67
N THR A 919 -19.38 6.37 1.61
CA THR A 919 -19.38 5.90 3.02
C THR A 919 -19.75 4.42 3.14
N GLN A 920 -20.92 4.02 2.63
CA GLN A 920 -21.37 2.63 2.64
C GLN A 920 -20.55 1.74 1.70
N LEU A 921 -20.01 2.31 0.62
CA LEU A 921 -19.16 1.57 -0.31
C LEU A 921 -17.82 1.20 0.35
N GLY A 922 -17.29 2.08 1.23
CA GLY A 922 -16.17 1.78 2.11
C GLY A 922 -16.49 0.72 3.17
N GLU A 923 -17.66 0.75 3.79
CA GLU A 923 -18.11 -0.33 4.71
C GLU A 923 -18.08 -1.72 4.05
N LEU A 924 -18.40 -1.80 2.76
CA LEU A 924 -18.52 -3.05 2.00
C LEU A 924 -17.25 -3.44 1.23
N THR A 925 -16.15 -2.68 1.34
CA THR A 925 -14.89 -2.95 0.62
C THR A 925 -13.62 -2.78 1.47
N ILE A 926 -13.70 -2.17 2.65
CA ILE A 926 -12.55 -1.93 3.55
C ILE A 926 -12.72 -2.82 4.79
N ALA A 927 -12.11 -4.01 4.75
CA ALA A 927 -12.34 -5.07 5.73
C ALA A 927 -12.17 -4.63 7.20
N PRO A 928 -13.14 -4.93 8.10
CA PRO A 928 -13.02 -4.64 9.53
C PRO A 928 -12.14 -5.67 10.25
N ILE A 929 -11.24 -5.21 11.14
CA ILE A 929 -10.59 -6.11 12.11
C ILE A 929 -11.60 -6.32 13.23
N ARG A 930 -11.96 -7.58 13.46
CA ARG A 930 -12.78 -7.98 14.61
C ARG A 930 -11.92 -7.88 15.88
N ASP A 931 -12.47 -7.31 16.94
CA ASP A 931 -11.82 -7.17 18.25
C ASP A 931 -12.59 -8.00 19.31
N PRO A 932 -11.95 -8.91 20.08
CA PRO A 932 -10.56 -9.34 19.96
C PRO A 932 -10.25 -9.92 18.57
N PRO A 933 -8.97 -9.90 18.13
CA PRO A 933 -8.54 -10.58 16.91
C PRO A 933 -8.73 -12.09 17.08
N ALA A 934 -9.94 -12.55 16.74
CA ALA A 934 -10.30 -13.95 16.72
C ALA A 934 -9.36 -14.67 15.76
N ARG A 935 -8.90 -15.87 16.13
CA ARG A 935 -8.30 -16.79 15.16
C ARG A 935 -9.35 -17.04 14.09
N LEU A 936 -9.12 -16.55 12.88
CA LEU A 936 -9.93 -16.88 11.71
C LEU A 936 -9.81 -18.39 11.49
N PRO A 937 -10.89 -19.19 11.62
CA PRO A 937 -10.80 -20.62 11.44
C PRO A 937 -10.56 -20.92 9.95
N GLY A 938 -9.36 -21.38 9.60
CA GLY A 938 -8.98 -21.68 8.22
C GLY A 938 -8.66 -20.45 7.36
N ASP A 939 -7.94 -19.48 7.92
CA ASP A 939 -7.46 -18.25 7.26
C ASP A 939 -6.94 -18.41 5.83
N ILE A 940 -6.21 -19.49 5.52
CA ILE A 940 -5.83 -19.87 4.14
C ILE A 940 -6.24 -21.30 3.75
N ALA A 941 -7.19 -21.90 4.46
CA ALA A 941 -7.53 -23.32 4.30
C ALA A 941 -7.95 -23.69 2.87
N ARG A 942 -8.70 -22.82 2.17
CA ARG A 942 -9.04 -23.01 0.75
C ARG A 942 -7.79 -23.18 -0.11
N GLN A 943 -6.82 -22.26 0.03
CA GLN A 943 -5.59 -22.29 -0.74
C GLN A 943 -4.78 -23.57 -0.45
N LEU A 944 -4.69 -24.00 0.81
CA LEU A 944 -4.00 -25.25 1.15
C LEU A 944 -4.64 -26.45 0.43
N ILE A 945 -5.97 -26.58 0.47
CA ILE A 945 -6.73 -27.65 -0.19
C ILE A 945 -6.52 -27.61 -1.72
N SER A 946 -6.78 -26.47 -2.36
CA SER A 946 -6.67 -26.32 -3.82
C SER A 946 -5.24 -26.47 -4.33
N CYS A 947 -4.23 -26.22 -3.48
CA CYS A 947 -2.84 -26.55 -3.77
C CYS A 947 -2.48 -28.04 -3.61
N MET A 948 -3.13 -28.80 -2.71
CA MET A 948 -2.88 -30.24 -2.57
C MET A 948 -3.53 -31.08 -3.69
N ASP A 949 -4.67 -30.62 -4.23
CA ASP A 949 -5.42 -31.36 -5.24
C ASP A 949 -4.90 -31.18 -6.68
N GLN A 950 -4.43 -29.97 -7.02
CA GLN A 950 -4.17 -29.56 -8.40
C GLN A 950 -2.97 -30.22 -9.07
N HIS A 951 -2.62 -29.76 -10.27
CA HIS A 951 -1.41 -30.19 -10.96
C HIS A 951 -0.15 -29.92 -10.09
N PRO A 952 0.61 -30.96 -9.68
CA PRO A 952 1.74 -30.76 -8.78
C PRO A 952 2.91 -30.07 -9.50
N TYR A 953 3.40 -28.98 -8.93
CA TYR A 953 4.60 -28.30 -9.43
C TYR A 953 5.85 -29.11 -9.08
N ASN A 954 6.78 -29.23 -10.03
CA ASN A 954 8.05 -29.91 -9.78
C ASN A 954 8.91 -29.06 -8.82
N SER A 955 9.27 -29.62 -7.66
CA SER A 955 10.07 -28.94 -6.63
C SER A 955 11.53 -28.76 -7.01
N ASP A 956 12.01 -29.57 -7.96
CA ASP A 956 13.42 -29.67 -8.35
C ASP A 956 13.72 -28.83 -9.59
N HIS A 957 12.66 -28.34 -10.25
CA HIS A 957 12.68 -27.51 -11.46
C HIS A 957 11.87 -26.20 -11.28
N PRO A 958 12.29 -25.30 -10.37
CA PRO A 958 11.60 -24.02 -10.13
C PRO A 958 11.60 -23.08 -11.35
N GLU A 959 12.45 -23.30 -12.34
CA GLU A 959 12.47 -22.57 -13.61
C GLU A 959 11.26 -22.89 -14.52
N THR A 960 10.43 -23.89 -14.19
CA THR A 960 9.17 -24.19 -14.88
C THR A 960 7.93 -23.71 -14.12
N TRP A 961 8.09 -22.94 -13.05
CA TRP A 961 6.97 -22.33 -12.30
C TRP A 961 6.42 -21.10 -13.04
N PRO A 962 5.13 -20.77 -12.92
CA PRO A 962 4.52 -19.64 -13.62
C PRO A 962 5.10 -18.31 -13.10
N THR A 963 5.56 -17.47 -14.03
CA THR A 963 6.09 -16.14 -13.73
C THR A 963 4.97 -15.10 -13.55
N ALA A 964 5.31 -13.92 -13.03
CA ALA A 964 4.40 -12.77 -12.97
C ALA A 964 3.82 -12.41 -14.35
N LYS A 965 4.62 -12.59 -15.42
CA LYS A 965 4.21 -12.41 -16.81
C LYS A 965 3.23 -13.51 -17.27
N ASP A 966 3.43 -14.77 -16.90
CA ASP A 966 2.51 -15.84 -17.29
C ASP A 966 1.14 -15.69 -16.61
N LEU A 967 1.11 -15.31 -15.33
CA LEU A 967 -0.13 -14.90 -14.65
C LEU A 967 -0.76 -13.65 -15.29
N THR A 968 0.06 -12.71 -15.77
CA THR A 968 -0.43 -11.52 -16.49
C THR A 968 -1.11 -11.87 -17.81
N ASP A 969 -0.61 -12.85 -18.55
CA ASP A 969 -1.24 -13.32 -19.78
C ASP A 969 -2.55 -14.09 -19.51
N ALA A 970 -2.61 -14.91 -18.44
CA ALA A 970 -3.86 -15.57 -18.00
C ALA A 970 -4.95 -14.53 -17.66
N ALA A 971 -4.58 -13.55 -16.85
CA ALA A 971 -5.41 -12.43 -16.45
C ALA A 971 -5.91 -11.61 -17.66
N LEU A 972 -5.02 -11.32 -18.62
CA LEU A 972 -5.36 -10.60 -19.86
C LEU A 972 -6.16 -11.42 -20.87
N TYR A 973 -6.10 -12.76 -20.79
CA TYR A 973 -7.00 -13.64 -21.53
C TYR A 973 -8.42 -13.58 -20.93
N GLY A 974 -8.54 -13.79 -19.62
CA GLY A 974 -9.82 -13.78 -18.89
C GLY A 974 -10.60 -12.48 -19.07
N LEU A 975 -9.92 -11.33 -18.92
CA LEU A 975 -10.48 -9.97 -19.09
C LEU A 975 -11.05 -9.69 -20.50
N LYS A 976 -10.82 -10.59 -21.46
CA LYS A 976 -10.91 -10.28 -22.88
C LYS A 976 -11.64 -11.33 -23.72
N HIS A 977 -11.73 -12.56 -23.22
CA HIS A 977 -12.46 -13.65 -23.84
C HIS A 977 -13.57 -14.21 -22.95
N VAL A 978 -13.55 -13.92 -21.65
CA VAL A 978 -14.46 -14.53 -20.66
C VAL A 978 -15.29 -13.46 -19.95
N SER A 979 -14.66 -12.61 -19.12
CA SER A 979 -15.35 -11.57 -18.36
C SER A 979 -14.54 -10.26 -18.33
N PRO A 980 -14.87 -9.26 -19.16
CA PRO A 980 -14.28 -7.93 -19.07
C PRO A 980 -14.61 -7.18 -17.77
N ARG A 981 -15.61 -7.62 -16.98
CA ARG A 981 -15.94 -6.96 -15.71
C ARG A 981 -15.23 -7.56 -14.51
N PHE A 982 -15.03 -8.88 -14.46
CA PHE A 982 -14.70 -9.59 -13.22
C PHE A 982 -13.41 -10.43 -13.26
N ALA A 983 -12.82 -10.70 -14.43
CA ALA A 983 -11.70 -11.65 -14.54
C ALA A 983 -10.38 -11.27 -13.82
N LEU A 984 -10.23 -10.04 -13.34
CA LEU A 984 -9.15 -9.65 -12.41
C LEU A 984 -9.61 -9.70 -10.94
N SER A 985 -10.85 -9.29 -10.68
CA SER A 985 -11.42 -9.18 -9.34
C SER A 985 -11.87 -10.52 -8.74
N VAL A 986 -12.08 -11.55 -9.56
CA VAL A 986 -12.37 -12.92 -9.12
C VAL A 986 -11.30 -13.46 -8.16
N SER A 987 -10.03 -13.09 -8.37
CA SER A 987 -8.88 -13.53 -7.57
C SER A 987 -8.91 -13.04 -6.11
N LEU A 988 -9.83 -12.14 -5.76
CA LEU A 988 -10.09 -11.68 -4.39
C LEU A 988 -11.17 -12.52 -3.69
N GLN A 989 -11.82 -13.45 -4.38
CA GLN A 989 -12.87 -14.34 -3.83
C GLN A 989 -12.51 -15.82 -4.03
N GLU A 990 -11.90 -16.13 -5.18
CA GLU A 990 -11.35 -17.43 -5.53
C GLU A 990 -9.81 -17.32 -5.55
N PRO A 991 -9.12 -17.15 -4.39
CA PRO A 991 -7.69 -16.81 -4.33
C PRO A 991 -6.76 -18.00 -4.58
N ASP A 992 -7.12 -18.91 -5.47
CA ASP A 992 -6.42 -20.17 -5.73
C ASP A 992 -5.17 -19.95 -6.58
N GLY A 993 -4.04 -19.65 -5.94
CA GLY A 993 -2.76 -19.43 -6.63
C GLY A 993 -1.55 -19.53 -5.70
N GLY A 994 -0.35 -19.52 -6.30
CA GLY A 994 0.92 -19.60 -5.57
C GLY A 994 1.30 -21.01 -5.08
N CYS A 995 0.54 -22.03 -5.47
CA CYS A 995 0.74 -23.43 -5.08
C CYS A 995 2.11 -24.02 -5.45
N GLN A 996 2.84 -23.40 -6.38
CA GLN A 996 4.25 -23.70 -6.64
C GLN A 996 5.12 -23.54 -5.38
N PHE A 997 4.79 -22.63 -4.48
CA PHE A 997 5.49 -22.43 -3.21
C PHE A 997 5.21 -23.54 -2.18
N LEU A 998 4.14 -24.33 -2.37
CA LEU A 998 3.84 -25.53 -1.58
C LEU A 998 4.37 -26.83 -2.21
N ALA A 999 5.05 -26.79 -3.37
CA ALA A 999 5.49 -27.99 -4.10
C ALA A 999 6.19 -29.06 -3.24
N ARG A 1000 7.00 -28.64 -2.25
CA ARG A 1000 7.68 -29.56 -1.31
C ARG A 1000 6.74 -30.31 -0.36
N VAL A 1001 5.58 -29.73 -0.02
CA VAL A 1001 4.54 -30.35 0.81
C VAL A 1001 3.61 -31.19 -0.08
N VAL A 1002 3.24 -30.69 -1.25
CA VAL A 1002 2.45 -31.41 -2.27
C VAL A 1002 3.15 -32.73 -2.64
N ASN A 1003 4.46 -32.73 -2.84
CA ASN A 1003 5.23 -33.95 -3.14
C ASN A 1003 5.39 -34.92 -1.94
N GLN A 1004 4.75 -34.65 -0.80
CA GLN A 1004 4.72 -35.50 0.42
C GLN A 1004 3.30 -35.93 0.84
N ILE A 1005 2.25 -35.56 0.08
CA ILE A 1005 0.87 -35.96 0.41
C ILE A 1005 0.71 -37.49 0.30
N PRO A 1006 -0.01 -38.16 1.23
CA PRO A 1006 -0.17 -39.62 1.19
C PRO A 1006 -0.96 -40.10 -0.04
N GLU A 1007 -1.89 -39.29 -0.51
CA GLU A 1007 -2.73 -39.58 -1.66
C GLU A 1007 -3.21 -38.28 -2.33
N ARG A 1008 -3.22 -38.30 -3.66
CA ARG A 1008 -3.85 -37.29 -4.53
C ARG A 1008 -4.60 -38.01 -5.63
N PHE A 1009 -5.87 -37.66 -5.82
CA PHE A 1009 -6.73 -38.31 -6.81
C PHE A 1009 -6.88 -37.43 -8.05
N SER A 1010 -6.34 -37.88 -9.18
CA SER A 1010 -6.48 -37.21 -10.48
C SER A 1010 -7.35 -38.01 -11.48
N GLY A 1011 -8.22 -38.88 -10.95
CA GLY A 1011 -9.10 -39.73 -11.72
C GLY A 1011 -8.59 -41.17 -11.88
N PRO A 1012 -9.19 -41.96 -12.79
CA PRO A 1012 -10.18 -41.54 -13.78
C PRO A 1012 -11.51 -41.07 -13.18
N PHE A 1013 -12.16 -40.08 -13.81
CA PHE A 1013 -13.41 -39.47 -13.34
C PHE A 1013 -14.65 -39.97 -14.10
N ASN A 1014 -14.59 -41.16 -14.69
CA ASN A 1014 -15.62 -41.75 -15.55
C ASN A 1014 -15.99 -43.19 -15.15
N HIS A 1015 -15.91 -43.52 -13.86
CA HIS A 1015 -16.37 -44.82 -13.37
C HIS A 1015 -17.87 -45.01 -13.60
N THR A 1016 -18.26 -46.23 -13.98
CA THR A 1016 -19.65 -46.69 -13.85
C THR A 1016 -19.95 -46.91 -12.38
N LEU A 1017 -21.01 -46.28 -11.86
CA LEU A 1017 -21.31 -46.22 -10.43
C LEU A 1017 -22.34 -47.29 -10.03
N LEU A 1018 -22.28 -47.78 -8.78
CA LEU A 1018 -23.27 -48.74 -8.26
C LEU A 1018 -24.70 -48.18 -8.24
N ASN A 1019 -24.85 -46.91 -7.85
CA ASN A 1019 -26.08 -46.13 -7.99
C ASN A 1019 -25.74 -44.87 -8.81
N PRO A 1020 -26.55 -44.48 -9.81
CA PRO A 1020 -26.38 -43.21 -10.50
C PRO A 1020 -26.61 -42.01 -9.57
N ILE A 1021 -25.98 -40.87 -9.89
CA ILE A 1021 -26.01 -39.65 -9.07
C ILE A 1021 -26.92 -38.56 -9.63
N LEU A 1022 -27.38 -37.67 -8.75
CA LEU A 1022 -28.04 -36.42 -9.13
C LEU A 1022 -27.01 -35.31 -9.27
N ILE A 1023 -27.06 -34.57 -10.37
CA ILE A 1023 -26.26 -33.37 -10.60
C ILE A 1023 -27.22 -32.18 -10.73
N ALA A 1024 -26.97 -31.08 -10.05
CA ALA A 1024 -27.80 -29.88 -10.08
C ALA A 1024 -26.96 -28.63 -10.39
N ASN A 1025 -27.47 -27.70 -11.20
CA ASN A 1025 -26.77 -26.43 -11.47
C ASN A 1025 -27.75 -25.32 -11.84
N GLY A 1026 -27.42 -24.07 -11.50
CA GLY A 1026 -28.05 -22.91 -12.11
C GLY A 1026 -27.55 -22.72 -13.55
N ASP A 1027 -28.40 -22.22 -14.44
CA ASP A 1027 -28.01 -21.82 -15.80
C ASP A 1027 -27.16 -20.55 -15.84
N LEU A 1028 -27.32 -19.67 -14.85
CA LEU A 1028 -26.60 -18.40 -14.66
C LEU A 1028 -25.75 -18.39 -13.37
N ASP A 1029 -25.25 -19.56 -12.94
CA ASP A 1029 -24.32 -19.70 -11.82
C ASP A 1029 -22.94 -19.08 -12.18
N PRO A 1030 -22.51 -17.98 -11.54
CA PRO A 1030 -21.35 -17.20 -11.97
C PRO A 1030 -20.02 -17.71 -11.43
N ILE A 1031 -20.02 -18.71 -10.52
CA ILE A 1031 -18.82 -19.31 -9.91
C ILE A 1031 -18.61 -20.73 -10.43
N THR A 1032 -19.71 -21.49 -10.56
CA THR A 1032 -19.71 -22.88 -11.06
C THR A 1032 -20.68 -23.02 -12.23
N PRO A 1033 -20.28 -22.59 -13.44
CA PRO A 1033 -21.18 -22.44 -14.57
C PRO A 1033 -21.65 -23.80 -15.11
N LEU A 1034 -22.86 -23.81 -15.69
CA LEU A 1034 -23.53 -24.99 -16.25
C LEU A 1034 -22.66 -25.79 -17.24
N LEU A 1035 -21.66 -25.16 -17.87
CA LEU A 1035 -20.62 -25.82 -18.65
C LEU A 1035 -19.95 -26.98 -17.90
N HIS A 1036 -19.56 -26.78 -16.65
CA HIS A 1036 -18.88 -27.79 -15.82
C HIS A 1036 -19.83 -28.95 -15.49
N ALA A 1037 -21.05 -28.65 -15.02
CA ALA A 1037 -22.08 -29.65 -14.76
C ALA A 1037 -22.38 -30.53 -15.99
N ARG A 1038 -22.43 -29.92 -17.19
CA ARG A 1038 -22.59 -30.65 -18.46
C ARG A 1038 -21.38 -31.51 -18.84
N ILE A 1039 -20.16 -31.04 -18.60
CA ILE A 1039 -18.93 -31.84 -18.79
C ILE A 1039 -18.95 -33.06 -17.87
N VAL A 1040 -19.28 -32.88 -16.59
CA VAL A 1040 -19.34 -33.94 -15.58
C VAL A 1040 -20.46 -34.93 -15.87
N ASN A 1041 -21.67 -34.46 -16.17
CA ASN A 1041 -22.80 -35.32 -16.57
C ASN A 1041 -22.47 -36.17 -17.81
N LYS A 1042 -21.87 -35.55 -18.84
CA LYS A 1042 -21.40 -36.25 -20.06
C LYS A 1042 -20.29 -37.26 -19.76
N ARG A 1043 -19.48 -37.06 -18.71
CA ARG A 1043 -18.39 -37.96 -18.31
C ARG A 1043 -18.89 -39.20 -17.57
N PHE A 1044 -19.93 -39.07 -16.74
CA PHE A 1044 -20.59 -40.19 -16.06
C PHE A 1044 -21.60 -40.94 -16.95
N GLY A 1045 -22.17 -40.28 -17.96
CA GLY A 1045 -23.15 -40.86 -18.88
C GLY A 1045 -24.38 -41.38 -18.11
N ASP A 1046 -24.76 -42.63 -18.35
CA ASP A 1046 -25.90 -43.26 -17.66
C ASP A 1046 -25.79 -43.25 -16.12
N SER A 1047 -24.58 -43.07 -15.55
CA SER A 1047 -24.34 -42.99 -14.10
C SER A 1047 -24.66 -41.63 -13.47
N ALA A 1048 -25.20 -40.66 -14.22
CA ALA A 1048 -25.68 -39.38 -13.69
C ALA A 1048 -26.96 -38.90 -14.38
N ARG A 1049 -27.69 -37.98 -13.74
CA ARG A 1049 -28.73 -37.16 -14.37
C ARG A 1049 -28.58 -35.71 -13.92
N LEU A 1050 -28.70 -34.77 -14.86
CA LEU A 1050 -28.58 -33.33 -14.60
C LEU A 1050 -29.97 -32.69 -14.47
N VAL A 1051 -30.19 -31.94 -13.40
CA VAL A 1051 -31.27 -30.95 -13.29
C VAL A 1051 -30.69 -29.54 -13.39
N VAL A 1052 -31.31 -28.69 -14.19
CA VAL A 1052 -30.90 -27.30 -14.40
C VAL A 1052 -32.00 -26.38 -13.93
N SER A 1053 -31.71 -25.46 -13.01
CA SER A 1053 -32.65 -24.39 -12.70
C SER A 1053 -32.50 -23.27 -13.73
N GLN A 1054 -33.61 -22.87 -14.33
CA GLN A 1054 -33.69 -21.88 -15.40
C GLN A 1054 -33.76 -20.46 -14.81
N ASP A 1055 -33.16 -19.49 -15.49
CA ASP A 1055 -33.19 -18.07 -15.13
C ASP A 1055 -32.69 -17.83 -13.69
N THR A 1056 -31.62 -18.53 -13.28
CA THR A 1056 -31.14 -18.65 -11.88
C THR A 1056 -29.79 -17.95 -11.66
N PRO A 1057 -29.76 -16.64 -11.34
CA PRO A 1057 -28.52 -15.85 -11.32
C PRO A 1057 -27.84 -15.86 -9.94
N ALA A 1058 -27.37 -17.01 -9.47
CA ALA A 1058 -26.51 -17.10 -8.28
C ALA A 1058 -25.83 -18.46 -8.17
N HIS A 1059 -24.88 -18.57 -7.25
CA HIS A 1059 -24.08 -19.76 -7.05
C HIS A 1059 -24.85 -20.88 -6.32
N SER A 1060 -25.03 -22.04 -6.98
CA SER A 1060 -25.81 -23.20 -6.52
C SER A 1060 -27.31 -22.94 -6.28
N ASN A 1061 -28.14 -23.96 -6.57
CA ASN A 1061 -29.61 -23.88 -6.58
C ASN A 1061 -30.21 -23.41 -5.24
N TRP A 1062 -29.54 -23.70 -4.12
CA TRP A 1062 -30.06 -23.45 -2.77
C TRP A 1062 -29.81 -22.04 -2.25
N PHE A 1063 -28.82 -21.32 -2.78
CA PHE A 1063 -28.58 -19.90 -2.45
C PHE A 1063 -29.37 -18.95 -3.37
N ALA A 1064 -29.69 -19.42 -4.58
CA ALA A 1064 -30.16 -18.56 -5.67
C ALA A 1064 -31.63 -18.15 -5.62
N GLY A 1065 -32.47 -18.99 -5.06
CA GLY A 1065 -33.93 -18.90 -5.21
C GLY A 1065 -34.48 -20.29 -5.47
N PRO A 1066 -34.88 -21.04 -4.43
CA PRO A 1066 -35.21 -22.45 -4.62
C PRO A 1066 -36.42 -22.65 -5.53
N SER A 1067 -36.36 -23.73 -6.30
CA SER A 1067 -37.42 -24.22 -7.17
C SER A 1067 -38.04 -25.48 -6.57
N MET A 1068 -39.38 -25.56 -6.52
CA MET A 1068 -40.11 -26.76 -6.13
C MET A 1068 -39.85 -27.92 -7.09
N CYS A 1069 -39.50 -27.66 -8.36
CA CYS A 1069 -39.09 -28.69 -9.31
C CYS A 1069 -37.74 -29.32 -8.90
N ILE A 1070 -36.75 -28.49 -8.55
CA ILE A 1070 -35.46 -28.96 -8.02
C ILE A 1070 -35.65 -29.67 -6.67
N ALA A 1071 -36.42 -29.08 -5.74
CA ALA A 1071 -36.68 -29.67 -4.43
C ALA A 1071 -37.41 -31.02 -4.53
N LYS A 1072 -38.34 -31.19 -5.49
CA LYS A 1072 -38.98 -32.48 -5.79
C LYS A 1072 -37.99 -33.49 -6.36
N ALA A 1073 -37.08 -33.10 -7.26
CA ALA A 1073 -36.02 -33.97 -7.75
C ALA A 1073 -35.11 -34.46 -6.60
N TYR A 1074 -34.70 -33.56 -5.70
CA TYR A 1074 -33.96 -33.91 -4.48
C TYR A 1074 -34.75 -34.84 -3.55
N ARG A 1075 -36.02 -34.54 -3.26
CA ARG A 1075 -36.91 -35.38 -2.43
C ARG A 1075 -37.05 -36.79 -3.00
N ASN A 1076 -37.33 -36.89 -4.30
CA ASN A 1076 -37.53 -38.17 -4.98
C ASN A 1076 -36.22 -38.97 -5.06
N PHE A 1077 -35.08 -38.33 -5.33
CA PHE A 1077 -33.77 -39.00 -5.32
C PHE A 1077 -33.43 -39.57 -3.94
N TYR A 1078 -33.45 -38.74 -2.89
CA TYR A 1078 -33.03 -39.17 -1.55
C TYR A 1078 -34.03 -40.12 -0.89
N ALA A 1079 -35.34 -39.84 -0.94
CA ALA A 1079 -36.34 -40.64 -0.23
C ALA A 1079 -36.82 -41.88 -1.01
N ARG A 1080 -36.75 -41.86 -2.36
CA ARG A 1080 -37.35 -42.90 -3.22
C ARG A 1080 -36.31 -43.59 -4.12
N GLY A 1081 -35.16 -42.94 -4.40
CA GLY A 1081 -34.16 -43.41 -5.37
C GLY A 1081 -34.53 -43.12 -6.82
N GLU A 1082 -35.50 -42.24 -7.03
CA GLU A 1082 -36.00 -41.85 -8.34
C GLU A 1082 -35.14 -40.71 -8.92
N LEU A 1083 -34.73 -40.83 -10.18
CA LEU A 1083 -34.00 -39.80 -10.93
C LEU A 1083 -34.85 -39.32 -12.12
N PRO A 1084 -34.58 -38.14 -12.70
CA PRO A 1084 -35.21 -37.69 -13.93
C PRO A 1084 -35.03 -38.69 -15.07
N GLU A 1085 -36.08 -38.88 -15.89
CA GLU A 1085 -36.01 -39.74 -17.08
C GLU A 1085 -35.06 -39.18 -18.15
N GLU A 1086 -35.07 -37.85 -18.33
CA GLU A 1086 -34.22 -37.15 -19.27
C GLU A 1086 -32.81 -36.91 -18.71
N ASN A 1087 -31.80 -36.90 -19.59
CA ASN A 1087 -30.40 -36.72 -19.21
C ASN A 1087 -30.06 -35.31 -18.68
N GLU A 1088 -30.83 -34.31 -19.11
CA GLU A 1088 -30.76 -32.91 -18.65
C GLU A 1088 -32.19 -32.35 -18.58
N THR A 1089 -32.75 -32.24 -17.37
CA THR A 1089 -34.11 -31.74 -17.13
C THR A 1089 -34.09 -30.29 -16.66
N TRP A 1090 -34.91 -29.44 -17.27
CA TRP A 1090 -34.99 -28.01 -16.94
C TRP A 1090 -36.15 -27.71 -15.98
N CYS A 1091 -35.85 -27.01 -14.88
CA CYS A 1091 -36.78 -26.61 -13.84
C CYS A 1091 -36.92 -25.08 -13.80
N PRO A 1092 -38.15 -24.51 -13.77
CA PRO A 1092 -38.33 -23.07 -13.60
C PRO A 1092 -37.96 -22.62 -12.18
N THR A 1093 -37.51 -21.38 -12.04
CA THR A 1093 -37.29 -20.73 -10.74
C THR A 1093 -38.58 -20.11 -10.21
N ASP A 1094 -38.96 -20.45 -8.98
CA ASP A 1094 -40.23 -20.02 -8.37
C ASP A 1094 -40.16 -18.66 -7.63
N ILE A 1095 -38.94 -18.11 -7.46
CA ILE A 1095 -38.65 -16.94 -6.61
C ILE A 1095 -37.91 -15.86 -7.41
N ALA A 1096 -38.33 -14.61 -7.25
CA ALA A 1096 -37.68 -13.47 -7.91
C ALA A 1096 -36.34 -13.09 -7.23
N VAL A 1097 -35.40 -12.58 -8.04
CA VAL A 1097 -34.06 -12.08 -7.60
C VAL A 1097 -34.15 -10.99 -6.54
N PHE A 1098 -35.22 -10.19 -6.59
CA PHE A 1098 -35.55 -9.15 -5.61
C PHE A 1098 -36.79 -9.58 -4.84
N ASP A 1099 -36.81 -9.39 -3.51
CA ASP A 1099 -37.96 -9.72 -2.65
C ASP A 1099 -39.12 -8.70 -2.84
N VAL A 1100 -39.70 -8.68 -4.04
CA VAL A 1100 -40.88 -7.87 -4.39
C VAL A 1100 -42.15 -8.54 -3.83
N PRO A 1101 -43.08 -7.78 -3.19
CA PRO A 1101 -44.35 -8.34 -2.73
C PRO A 1101 -45.17 -8.96 -3.86
N SER A 1102 -45.30 -10.29 -3.84
CA SER A 1102 -46.21 -11.01 -4.72
C SER A 1102 -47.67 -10.72 -4.34
N SER A 1103 -48.50 -10.39 -5.33
CA SER A 1103 -49.96 -10.36 -5.20
C SER A 1103 -50.63 -11.61 -5.77
N VAL A 1104 -49.88 -12.70 -5.89
CA VAL A 1104 -50.32 -14.01 -6.39
C VAL A 1104 -50.34 -14.96 -5.20
N ASP A 1105 -51.53 -15.46 -4.86
CA ASP A 1105 -51.68 -16.54 -3.88
C ASP A 1105 -50.84 -17.75 -4.31
N PRO A 1106 -50.22 -18.50 -3.38
CA PRO A 1106 -49.51 -19.73 -3.74
C PRO A 1106 -50.47 -20.69 -4.48
N PRO A 1107 -49.99 -21.42 -5.50
CA PRO A 1107 -50.83 -22.37 -6.21
C PRO A 1107 -51.44 -23.41 -5.26
N ASP A 1108 -52.65 -23.86 -5.60
CA ASP A 1108 -53.45 -24.80 -4.82
C ASP A 1108 -52.74 -26.17 -4.79
N GLU A 1109 -51.97 -26.40 -3.73
CA GLU A 1109 -51.03 -27.52 -3.57
C GLU A 1109 -51.56 -28.58 -2.60
N ASP A 1110 -51.09 -29.82 -2.76
CA ASP A 1110 -51.34 -30.85 -1.77
C ASP A 1110 -50.48 -30.66 -0.51
N GLN A 1111 -50.76 -31.46 0.52
CA GLN A 1111 -50.08 -31.33 1.80
C GLN A 1111 -48.59 -31.73 1.73
N GLU A 1112 -48.20 -32.69 0.89
CA GLU A 1112 -46.78 -33.12 0.75
C GLU A 1112 -45.95 -32.00 0.09
N ASP A 1113 -46.54 -31.27 -0.86
CA ASP A 1113 -45.91 -30.12 -1.51
C ASP A 1113 -45.93 -28.86 -0.63
N THR A 1114 -46.99 -28.63 0.14
CA THR A 1114 -47.06 -27.54 1.13
C THR A 1114 -45.97 -27.69 2.19
N GLU A 1115 -45.79 -28.90 2.74
CA GLU A 1115 -44.74 -29.20 3.73
C GLU A 1115 -43.33 -29.07 3.13
N LEU A 1116 -43.13 -29.51 1.88
CA LEU A 1116 -41.85 -29.31 1.17
C LEU A 1116 -41.56 -27.83 0.93
N ARG A 1117 -42.54 -27.03 0.49
CA ARG A 1117 -42.36 -25.58 0.28
C ARG A 1117 -41.98 -24.87 1.57
N ALA A 1118 -42.58 -25.26 2.70
CA ALA A 1118 -42.22 -24.72 4.01
C ALA A 1118 -40.75 -25.02 4.37
N ALA A 1119 -40.32 -26.28 4.28
CA ALA A 1119 -38.94 -26.68 4.54
C ALA A 1119 -37.93 -26.01 3.58
N VAL A 1120 -38.30 -25.87 2.30
CA VAL A 1120 -37.50 -25.19 1.27
C VAL A 1120 -37.32 -23.69 1.59
N MET A 1121 -38.36 -23.02 2.09
CA MET A 1121 -38.28 -21.63 2.53
C MET A 1121 -37.51 -21.46 3.85
N GLU A 1122 -37.61 -22.43 4.77
CA GLU A 1122 -36.77 -22.48 5.99
C GLU A 1122 -35.28 -22.65 5.63
N ILE A 1123 -34.95 -23.56 4.71
CA ILE A 1123 -33.59 -23.75 4.19
C ILE A 1123 -33.08 -22.47 3.51
N ARG A 1124 -33.91 -21.77 2.72
CA ARG A 1124 -33.57 -20.45 2.15
C ARG A 1124 -33.22 -19.45 3.24
N GLU A 1125 -34.01 -19.37 4.31
CA GLU A 1125 -33.79 -18.41 5.40
C GLU A 1125 -32.57 -18.78 6.28
N ILE A 1126 -32.31 -20.07 6.49
CA ILE A 1126 -31.08 -20.54 7.14
C ILE A 1126 -29.86 -20.15 6.30
N TRP A 1127 -29.84 -20.44 4.99
CA TRP A 1127 -28.73 -20.03 4.11
C TRP A 1127 -28.58 -18.52 4.00
N ARG A 1128 -29.69 -17.75 4.02
CA ARG A 1128 -29.61 -16.29 4.15
C ARG A 1128 -28.85 -15.90 5.41
N ASN A 1129 -29.17 -16.48 6.56
CA ASN A 1129 -28.58 -16.06 7.84
C ASN A 1129 -27.23 -16.73 8.19
N PHE A 1130 -26.78 -17.74 7.44
CA PHE A 1130 -25.53 -18.47 7.69
C PHE A 1130 -24.27 -17.61 7.47
N LEU A 1131 -24.31 -16.68 6.53
CA LEU A 1131 -23.23 -15.71 6.29
C LEU A 1131 -23.58 -14.35 6.93
N PRO A 1132 -22.84 -13.87 7.95
CA PRO A 1132 -23.05 -12.56 8.55
C PRO A 1132 -22.54 -11.43 7.64
N ASP A 1133 -23.10 -10.21 7.80
CA ASP A 1133 -22.81 -8.98 7.02
C ASP A 1133 -21.36 -8.44 7.03
N GLY A 1134 -20.41 -9.21 7.56
CA GLY A 1134 -18.97 -8.92 7.57
C GLY A 1134 -18.13 -10.19 7.40
N PHE A 1135 -18.66 -11.22 6.74
CA PHE A 1135 -17.89 -12.34 6.20
C PHE A 1135 -17.43 -12.00 4.77
N ASP A 1136 -16.71 -10.89 4.64
CA ASP A 1136 -15.87 -10.65 3.47
C ASP A 1136 -14.66 -11.59 3.53
N MET A 1137 -14.16 -11.99 2.35
CA MET A 1137 -13.00 -12.87 2.17
C MET A 1137 -11.70 -12.05 2.05
#